data_AF-A0A165A225-F1
#
_entry.id   AF-A0A165A225-F1
#
_cell.length_a   1.000
_cell.length_b   1.000
_cell.length_c   1.000
_cell.angle_alpha   90.00
_cell.angle_beta   90.00
_cell.angle_gamma   90.00
#
_symmetry.space_group_name_H-M   'P 1'
#
loop_
_entity.id
_entity.type
_entity.pdbx_description
1 polymer ?
#
loop_
_entity_poly.entity_id
_entity_poly.type
_entity_poly.pdbx_seq_one_letter_code
_entity_poly.pdbx_strand_id
1 'polypeptide(L)'
;MSLQSRVHQFLLDDALPPVAPTQLHPLAPSSYNVPLKSLQSLLASTSELATSLELHLQHSAQAPVGDAKLISLYKQQLSESSSLHQIRASLHTLSSRGPTNGVAQRGAQLRSKRNVVYGEDIPLSRLLIPEWLMSRIEAWGRSAGMETFKETQPASDHDQFTIVLGGKVLVLDIELAVYNHPDDPKVKLLNVKTSNEVASADSTTKSKSPFTLDALLASSLRSFMEEVQKGPMEQDCMKAARLGARFKQHLDDLVGIDQLDIQEKETPRSPVVKWFEIISDMGAAAEDLAKEEWNDLTFELPSLDIFLQRSHGLPLTYVHSCAVTFLTYLSPIAHLTFLRTPPQDPPSSPILEDLEFDIPMAHLRDEIRRLEPTHRVVMADLRLSSAYSMLPTDIFHQDISLVPGSSRPTLSASFTDPGMNFPLPQATLAFSSTDPTNSSTDRPLVWVLEFSGPGIVMTQTRMKEIYSIIDAREAPMNPDIIGFGTGSGWIDLLFNPTSPSVHEKYTTIIKSPSSAHPPIHVMVESPEEPGFILGAVPVRTLRQVWAVLEVVKEQCWINGFLQEYSWQPELSTWHEPYRAEPEPVLGSAEELAALLNGTLQPQRLEVSAFLHSNTHEGQGGPKVIMSVPTKSYRSMIIELAYDPSSPRGIRVTADGINVELLEEVARRGGAFALCGRAWQLSE
;
A
#
# COMPACT_ATOMS: atom_id res chain seq x y z
N MET A 1 48.84 -2.78 1.39
CA MET A 1 47.56 -2.68 0.66
C MET A 1 47.60 -1.39 -0.13
N SER A 2 47.27 -1.40 -1.42
CA SER A 2 47.35 -0.18 -2.23
C SER A 2 46.28 0.84 -1.80
N LEU A 3 46.61 2.13 -1.79
CA LEU A 3 45.68 3.25 -1.55
C LEU A 3 44.43 3.16 -2.44
N GLN A 4 44.61 2.67 -3.66
CA GLN A 4 43.55 2.42 -4.62
C GLN A 4 42.55 1.36 -4.14
N SER A 5 43.00 0.34 -3.41
CA SER A 5 42.13 -0.68 -2.80
C SER A 5 41.22 -0.11 -1.70
N ARG A 6 41.61 0.99 -1.03
CA ARG A 6 40.77 1.66 -0.03
C ARG A 6 39.69 2.53 -0.69
N VAL A 7 40.04 3.24 -1.75
CA VAL A 7 39.07 4.08 -2.49
C VAL A 7 38.09 3.25 -3.29
N HIS A 8 38.53 2.16 -3.92
CA HIS A 8 37.63 1.28 -4.68
C HIS A 8 36.64 0.53 -3.78
N GLN A 9 36.97 0.33 -2.50
CA GLN A 9 36.06 -0.20 -1.50
C GLN A 9 34.83 0.72 -1.36
N PHE A 10 34.99 2.04 -1.45
CA PHE A 10 33.90 3.03 -1.41
C PHE A 10 33.18 3.24 -2.76
N LEU A 11 33.73 2.75 -3.88
CA LEU A 11 33.12 2.81 -5.22
C LEU A 11 32.27 1.58 -5.56
N LEU A 12 32.35 0.52 -4.76
CA LEU A 12 31.42 -0.60 -4.83
C LEU A 12 30.11 -0.16 -4.17
N ASP A 13 28.98 -0.38 -4.85
CA ASP A 13 27.59 -0.02 -4.46
C ASP A 13 27.12 -0.52 -3.08
N ASP A 14 27.99 -1.16 -2.29
CA ASP A 14 27.72 -1.74 -0.96
C ASP A 14 28.51 -1.09 0.20
N ALA A 15 29.43 -0.14 -0.05
CA ALA A 15 30.21 0.47 1.04
C ALA A 15 29.57 1.70 1.69
N LEU A 16 28.56 2.28 1.04
CA LEU A 16 27.60 3.16 1.68
C LEU A 16 26.29 2.37 1.74
N PRO A 17 25.63 2.26 2.91
CA PRO A 17 24.30 1.67 2.95
C PRO A 17 23.41 2.41 1.93
N PRO A 18 22.55 1.72 1.16
CA PRO A 18 21.69 2.37 0.19
C PRO A 18 20.85 3.42 0.93
N VAL A 19 21.20 4.68 0.71
CA VAL A 19 20.51 5.83 1.29
C VAL A 19 19.19 5.94 0.53
N ALA A 20 18.13 5.38 1.09
CA ALA A 20 16.78 5.69 0.65
C ALA A 20 16.58 7.22 0.74
N PRO A 21 15.77 7.85 -0.14
CA PRO A 21 15.54 9.30 -0.13
C PRO A 21 14.99 9.82 1.23
N THR A 22 14.54 8.94 2.13
CA THR A 22 14.16 9.22 3.51
C THR A 22 15.32 9.46 4.49
N GLN A 23 16.58 9.25 4.08
CA GLN A 23 17.77 9.34 4.95
C GLN A 23 18.55 10.66 4.85
N LEU A 24 18.05 11.65 4.09
CA LEU A 24 18.61 13.01 4.05
C LEU A 24 17.88 13.98 5.01
N HIS A 25 17.29 13.48 6.10
CA HIS A 25 16.66 14.33 7.10
C HIS A 25 17.68 14.79 8.17
N PRO A 26 17.83 16.10 8.44
CA PRO A 26 18.79 16.64 9.43
C PRO A 26 18.58 16.17 10.88
N LEU A 27 17.44 15.53 11.18
CA LEU A 27 17.07 15.09 12.53
C LEU A 27 17.02 13.57 12.71
N ALA A 28 17.62 12.78 11.81
CA ALA A 28 17.72 11.32 11.98
C ALA A 28 18.81 10.94 13.02
N PRO A 29 18.49 10.42 14.22
CA PRO A 29 19.48 10.22 15.29
C PRO A 29 20.36 8.97 15.10
N SER A 30 20.01 8.07 14.17
CA SER A 30 20.64 6.75 14.04
C SER A 30 21.73 6.64 12.97
N SER A 31 22.04 7.71 12.22
CA SER A 31 23.09 7.67 11.17
C SER A 31 24.33 8.51 11.45
N TYR A 32 24.51 9.14 12.61
CA TYR A 32 25.66 10.04 12.78
C TYR A 32 27.02 9.35 12.98
N ASN A 33 27.08 8.06 13.35
CA ASN A 33 28.36 7.44 13.72
C ASN A 33 29.00 6.55 12.64
N VAL A 34 28.22 5.92 11.77
CA VAL A 34 28.72 4.97 10.76
C VAL A 34 29.14 5.66 9.45
N PRO A 35 28.29 6.47 8.79
CA PRO A 35 28.70 7.24 7.62
C PRO A 35 29.71 8.34 7.98
N LEU A 36 29.73 8.86 9.20
CA LEU A 36 30.69 9.90 9.61
C LEU A 36 32.08 9.32 9.87
N LYS A 37 32.19 8.12 10.46
CA LYS A 37 33.47 7.36 10.50
C LYS A 37 33.91 6.94 9.10
N SER A 38 32.97 6.59 8.22
CA SER A 38 33.26 6.24 6.82
C SER A 38 33.71 7.46 6.02
N LEU A 39 33.09 8.63 6.23
CA LEU A 39 33.51 9.92 5.67
C LEU A 39 34.83 10.40 6.25
N GLN A 40 35.10 10.21 7.54
CA GLN A 40 36.40 10.50 8.15
C GLN A 40 37.49 9.58 7.59
N SER A 41 37.19 8.30 7.40
CA SER A 41 38.09 7.34 6.75
C SER A 41 38.33 7.69 5.28
N LEU A 42 37.29 8.14 4.57
CA LEU A 42 37.39 8.61 3.19
C LEU A 42 38.20 9.91 3.11
N LEU A 43 37.98 10.86 4.02
CA LEU A 43 38.74 12.11 4.12
C LEU A 43 40.22 11.86 4.48
N ALA A 44 40.48 10.89 5.35
CA ALA A 44 41.84 10.43 5.66
C ALA A 44 42.49 9.77 4.44
N SER A 45 41.73 8.97 3.68
CA SER A 45 42.23 8.30 2.48
C SER A 45 42.45 9.26 1.31
N THR A 46 41.59 10.28 1.16
CA THR A 46 41.74 11.32 0.13
C THR A 46 42.86 12.30 0.48
N SER A 47 43.09 12.62 1.75
CA SER A 47 44.26 13.41 2.18
C SER A 47 45.58 12.62 2.04
N GLU A 48 45.58 11.32 2.30
CA GLU A 48 46.72 10.44 2.03
C GLU A 48 46.99 10.32 0.50
N LEU A 49 45.93 10.31 -0.33
CA LEU A 49 46.07 10.39 -1.79
C LEU A 49 46.57 11.76 -2.26
N ALA A 50 46.05 12.86 -1.72
CA ALA A 50 46.45 14.20 -2.09
C ALA A 50 47.93 14.44 -1.76
N THR A 51 48.37 14.03 -0.57
CA THR A 51 49.78 14.09 -0.16
C THR A 51 50.67 13.18 -1.00
N SER A 52 50.20 11.96 -1.34
CA SER A 52 50.92 11.08 -2.26
C SER A 52 51.03 11.67 -3.68
N LEU A 53 49.96 12.32 -4.18
CA LEU A 53 49.96 12.98 -5.49
C LEU A 53 50.83 14.23 -5.48
N GLU A 54 50.84 14.98 -4.39
CA GLU A 54 51.67 16.18 -4.22
C GLU A 54 53.16 15.82 -4.14
N LEU A 55 53.51 14.74 -3.43
CA LEU A 55 54.86 14.17 -3.42
C LEU A 55 55.27 13.66 -4.81
N HIS A 56 54.33 13.11 -5.58
CA HIS A 56 54.57 12.66 -6.95
C HIS A 56 54.65 13.80 -7.95
N LEU A 57 53.90 14.90 -7.74
CA LEU A 57 54.01 16.15 -8.49
C LEU A 57 55.35 16.85 -8.21
N GLN A 58 55.82 16.83 -6.97
CA GLN A 58 57.14 17.33 -6.60
C GLN A 58 58.28 16.48 -7.20
N HIS A 59 58.11 15.15 -7.28
CA HIS A 59 59.08 14.27 -7.95
C HIS A 59 59.02 14.36 -9.49
N SER A 60 57.83 14.58 -10.06
CA SER A 60 57.66 14.73 -11.52
C SER A 60 58.03 16.12 -12.04
N ALA A 61 58.21 17.12 -11.18
CA ALA A 61 58.83 18.39 -11.56
C ALA A 61 60.28 18.22 -12.08
N GLN A 62 60.93 17.07 -11.84
CA GLN A 62 62.26 16.73 -12.36
C GLN A 62 62.25 15.68 -13.48
N ALA A 63 61.09 15.15 -13.90
CA ALA A 63 60.97 14.16 -14.96
C ALA A 63 59.95 14.62 -16.03
N PRO A 64 60.26 14.53 -17.34
CA PRO A 64 59.38 15.07 -18.36
C PRO A 64 58.05 14.30 -18.37
N VAL A 65 56.96 15.04 -18.17
CA VAL A 65 55.54 14.61 -18.11
C VAL A 65 55.02 14.02 -19.45
N GLY A 66 55.92 13.61 -20.36
CA GLY A 66 55.59 13.17 -21.71
C GLY A 66 55.77 11.68 -22.00
N ASP A 67 56.15 10.83 -21.03
CA ASP A 67 56.36 9.40 -21.33
C ASP A 67 55.01 8.64 -21.40
N ALA A 68 54.43 8.61 -22.59
CA ALA A 68 53.20 7.86 -22.90
C ALA A 68 53.29 6.38 -22.50
N LYS A 69 54.51 5.82 -22.42
CA LYS A 69 54.76 4.45 -21.96
C LYS A 69 54.47 4.28 -20.48
N LEU A 70 54.78 5.29 -19.68
CA LEU A 70 54.55 5.31 -18.24
C LEU A 70 53.05 5.47 -17.93
N ILE A 71 52.35 6.30 -18.70
CA ILE A 71 50.87 6.40 -18.66
C ILE A 71 50.22 5.09 -19.10
N SER A 72 50.74 4.42 -20.13
CA SER A 72 50.25 3.10 -20.57
C SER A 72 50.45 2.04 -19.50
N LEU A 73 51.61 2.02 -18.83
CA LEU A 73 51.89 1.09 -17.74
C LEU A 73 50.96 1.34 -16.55
N TYR A 74 50.64 2.59 -16.22
CA TYR A 74 49.65 2.88 -15.18
C TYR A 74 48.23 2.44 -15.58
N LYS A 75 47.81 2.65 -16.83
CA LYS A 75 46.52 2.14 -17.32
C LYS A 75 46.46 0.61 -17.26
N GLN A 76 47.54 -0.06 -17.62
CA GLN A 76 47.65 -1.52 -17.53
C GLN A 76 47.59 -1.99 -16.08
N GLN A 77 48.35 -1.39 -15.17
CA GLN A 77 48.33 -1.71 -13.74
C GLN A 77 46.93 -1.48 -13.12
N LEU A 78 46.22 -0.44 -13.58
CA LEU A 78 44.86 -0.13 -13.15
C LEU A 78 43.86 -1.18 -13.63
N SER A 79 44.01 -1.66 -14.87
CA SER A 79 43.22 -2.78 -15.41
C SER A 79 43.49 -4.09 -14.68
N GLU A 80 44.76 -4.43 -14.44
CA GLU A 80 45.17 -5.66 -13.76
C GLU A 80 44.68 -5.68 -12.31
N SER A 81 44.87 -4.58 -11.58
CA SER A 81 44.37 -4.46 -10.21
C SER A 81 42.84 -4.52 -10.13
N SER A 82 42.11 -3.85 -11.03
CA SER A 82 40.65 -3.95 -11.12
C SER A 82 40.18 -5.39 -11.33
N SER A 83 40.81 -6.12 -12.26
CA SER A 83 40.47 -7.52 -12.53
C SER A 83 40.72 -8.45 -11.33
N LEU A 84 41.86 -8.29 -10.65
CA LEU A 84 42.19 -9.06 -9.45
C LEU A 84 41.24 -8.77 -8.29
N HIS A 85 40.73 -7.54 -8.18
CA HIS A 85 39.73 -7.17 -7.19
C HIS A 85 38.36 -7.77 -7.48
N GLN A 86 37.92 -7.80 -8.74
CA GLN A 86 36.67 -8.48 -9.14
C GLN A 86 36.75 -9.99 -8.85
N ILE A 87 37.90 -10.60 -9.13
CA ILE A 87 38.14 -12.01 -8.81
C ILE A 87 38.10 -12.22 -7.29
N ARG A 88 38.72 -11.34 -6.50
CA ARG A 88 38.74 -11.45 -5.03
C ARG A 88 37.37 -11.25 -4.38
N ALA A 89 36.56 -10.31 -4.89
CA ALA A 89 35.17 -10.14 -4.46
C ALA A 89 34.36 -11.42 -4.75
N SER A 90 34.53 -11.98 -5.95
CA SER A 90 33.90 -13.25 -6.34
C SER A 90 34.37 -14.42 -5.47
N LEU A 91 35.66 -14.49 -5.14
CA LEU A 91 36.25 -15.59 -4.36
C LEU A 91 35.89 -15.50 -2.88
N HIS A 92 35.74 -14.30 -2.31
CA HIS A 92 35.21 -14.13 -0.95
C HIS A 92 33.73 -14.57 -0.85
N THR A 93 32.95 -14.39 -1.91
CA THR A 93 31.57 -14.94 -1.96
C THR A 93 31.53 -16.46 -2.10
N LEU A 94 32.55 -17.07 -2.71
CA LEU A 94 32.63 -18.53 -2.91
C LEU A 94 33.30 -19.30 -1.75
N SER A 95 34.26 -18.68 -1.06
CA SER A 95 35.07 -19.37 -0.04
C SER A 95 34.39 -19.53 1.33
N SER A 96 33.18 -18.98 1.53
CA SER A 96 32.51 -19.01 2.84
C SER A 96 31.44 -20.08 3.03
N ARG A 97 31.04 -20.87 2.02
CA ARG A 97 30.01 -21.93 2.17
C ARG A 97 29.94 -22.87 0.97
N GLY A 98 29.73 -24.16 1.23
CA GLY A 98 29.85 -25.27 0.27
C GLY A 98 28.91 -25.25 -0.95
N PRO A 99 29.13 -26.16 -1.92
CA PRO A 99 28.75 -26.00 -3.33
C PRO A 99 27.26 -26.16 -3.67
N THR A 100 26.38 -26.61 -2.77
CA THR A 100 24.96 -26.90 -3.11
C THR A 100 23.94 -25.94 -2.50
N ASN A 101 24.30 -25.18 -1.46
CA ASN A 101 23.38 -24.25 -0.79
C ASN A 101 23.51 -22.79 -1.26
N GLY A 102 24.50 -22.52 -2.12
CA GLY A 102 24.85 -21.16 -2.54
C GLY A 102 23.76 -20.44 -3.34
N VAL A 103 23.04 -21.14 -4.21
CA VAL A 103 22.02 -20.50 -5.07
C VAL A 103 20.75 -20.17 -4.28
N ALA A 104 20.22 -21.14 -3.52
CA ALA A 104 19.04 -20.93 -2.67
C ALA A 104 19.29 -19.89 -1.56
N GLN A 105 20.51 -19.86 -0.99
CA GLN A 105 20.86 -18.90 0.06
C GLN A 105 21.22 -17.52 -0.49
N ARG A 106 21.77 -17.42 -1.71
CA ARG A 106 21.93 -16.15 -2.43
C ARG A 106 20.58 -15.59 -2.84
N GLY A 107 19.64 -16.44 -3.24
CA GLY A 107 18.23 -16.11 -3.37
C GLY A 107 17.67 -15.56 -2.04
N ALA A 108 17.85 -16.25 -0.92
CA ALA A 108 17.38 -15.81 0.39
C ALA A 108 17.99 -14.46 0.86
N GLN A 109 19.26 -14.19 0.56
CA GLN A 109 19.92 -12.91 0.88
C GLN A 109 19.53 -11.77 -0.06
N LEU A 110 19.27 -12.05 -1.33
CA LEU A 110 18.72 -11.05 -2.26
C LEU A 110 17.25 -10.73 -1.93
N ARG A 111 16.49 -11.74 -1.47
CA ARG A 111 15.11 -11.60 -0.97
C ARG A 111 15.01 -10.82 0.35
N SER A 112 16.08 -10.67 1.13
CA SER A 112 16.06 -9.85 2.34
C SER A 112 16.13 -8.35 2.06
N LYS A 113 16.33 -7.93 0.80
CA LYS A 113 16.19 -6.53 0.39
C LYS A 113 14.69 -6.20 0.29
N ARG A 114 14.18 -5.42 1.27
CA ARG A 114 12.80 -4.91 1.28
C ARG A 114 12.48 -4.29 -0.09
N ASN A 115 11.40 -4.77 -0.71
CA ASN A 115 10.78 -4.29 -1.95
C ASN A 115 11.17 -4.96 -3.27
N VAL A 116 12.00 -6.02 -3.29
CA VAL A 116 12.20 -6.84 -4.50
C VAL A 116 11.75 -8.28 -4.25
N VAL A 117 10.58 -8.64 -4.78
CA VAL A 117 10.05 -10.01 -4.73
C VAL A 117 10.73 -10.81 -5.84
N TYR A 118 11.66 -11.69 -5.49
CA TYR A 118 12.18 -12.72 -6.40
C TYR A 118 11.22 -13.92 -6.40
N GLY A 119 11.09 -14.59 -7.55
CA GLY A 119 10.27 -15.80 -7.68
C GLY A 119 10.69 -16.91 -6.71
N GLU A 120 9.76 -17.83 -6.40
CA GLU A 120 10.08 -19.00 -5.57
C GLU A 120 10.88 -20.05 -6.33
N ASP A 121 11.81 -20.70 -5.63
CA ASP A 121 12.70 -21.71 -6.21
C ASP A 121 12.00 -23.07 -6.16
N ILE A 122 10.93 -23.23 -6.92
CA ILE A 122 10.09 -24.44 -6.90
C ILE A 122 10.83 -25.58 -7.62
N PRO A 123 10.94 -26.80 -7.03
CA PRO A 123 11.61 -27.92 -7.68
C PRO A 123 10.95 -28.33 -8.99
N LEU A 124 11.77 -28.58 -10.02
CA LEU A 124 11.31 -29.10 -11.32
C LEU A 124 10.76 -30.53 -11.23
N SER A 125 11.23 -31.32 -10.26
CA SER A 125 10.75 -32.68 -10.02
C SER A 125 9.55 -32.67 -9.07
N ARG A 126 8.40 -33.15 -9.55
CA ARG A 126 7.16 -33.22 -8.77
C ARG A 126 7.28 -34.09 -7.51
N LEU A 127 8.10 -35.13 -7.57
CA LEU A 127 8.39 -36.01 -6.43
C LEU A 127 9.03 -35.27 -5.25
N LEU A 128 9.72 -34.15 -5.51
CA LEU A 128 10.39 -33.36 -4.49
C LEU A 128 9.51 -32.23 -3.93
N ILE A 129 8.35 -31.94 -4.54
CA ILE A 129 7.49 -30.84 -4.12
C ILE A 129 6.97 -31.02 -2.68
N PRO A 130 6.50 -32.21 -2.25
CA PRO A 130 6.04 -32.38 -0.87
C PRO A 130 7.11 -32.11 0.18
N GLU A 131 8.31 -32.67 -0.01
CA GLU A 131 9.44 -32.47 0.91
C GLU A 131 9.91 -31.02 0.92
N TRP A 132 10.00 -30.40 -0.25
CA TRP A 132 10.36 -28.99 -0.38
C TRP A 132 9.35 -28.07 0.31
N LEU A 133 8.04 -28.33 0.14
CA LEU A 133 6.99 -27.50 0.71
C LEU A 133 7.01 -27.55 2.25
N MET A 134 7.20 -28.74 2.83
CA MET A 134 7.40 -28.90 4.27
C MET A 134 8.63 -28.15 4.76
N SER A 135 9.78 -28.34 4.10
CA SER A 135 11.02 -27.64 4.44
C SER A 135 10.86 -26.11 4.34
N ARG A 136 10.02 -25.64 3.41
CA ARG A 136 9.75 -24.22 3.22
C ARG A 136 8.92 -23.62 4.34
N ILE A 137 7.85 -24.30 4.76
CA ILE A 137 7.03 -23.88 5.91
C ILE A 137 7.88 -23.83 7.18
N GLU A 138 8.72 -24.85 7.42
CA GLU A 138 9.65 -24.85 8.54
C GLU A 138 10.63 -23.67 8.47
N ALA A 139 11.19 -23.38 7.30
CA ALA A 139 12.10 -22.27 7.11
C ALA A 139 11.43 -20.91 7.40
N TRP A 140 10.16 -20.74 7.01
CA TRP A 140 9.40 -19.53 7.34
C TRP A 140 9.16 -19.39 8.84
N GLY A 141 8.70 -20.45 9.51
CA GLY A 141 8.53 -20.45 10.98
C GLY A 141 9.82 -20.11 11.72
N ARG A 142 10.94 -20.77 11.39
CA ARG A 142 12.25 -20.47 11.99
C ARG A 142 12.72 -19.04 11.70
N SER A 143 12.44 -18.53 10.50
CA SER A 143 12.83 -17.17 10.11
C SER A 143 12.01 -16.08 10.82
N ALA A 144 10.76 -16.38 11.18
CA ALA A 144 9.91 -15.51 12.00
C ALA A 144 10.33 -15.55 13.48
N GLY A 145 11.07 -16.58 13.90
CA GLY A 145 11.55 -16.76 15.28
C GLY A 145 10.76 -17.82 16.07
N MET A 146 9.95 -18.63 15.40
CA MET A 146 9.21 -19.74 16.02
C MET A 146 10.06 -21.02 16.05
N GLU A 147 9.89 -21.82 17.11
CA GLU A 147 10.40 -23.18 17.17
C GLU A 147 9.55 -24.10 16.29
N THR A 148 10.17 -25.01 15.55
CA THR A 148 9.47 -25.83 14.56
C THR A 148 9.68 -27.30 14.86
N PHE A 149 8.59 -28.04 15.06
CA PHE A 149 8.61 -29.49 15.27
C PHE A 149 7.85 -30.17 14.14
N LYS A 150 8.44 -31.22 13.57
CA LYS A 150 7.83 -32.03 12.53
C LYS A 150 7.53 -33.41 13.10
N GLU A 151 6.27 -33.80 13.05
CA GLU A 151 5.82 -35.15 13.38
C GLU A 151 5.27 -35.81 12.11
N THR A 152 5.65 -37.07 11.89
CA THR A 152 5.16 -37.87 10.76
C THR A 152 4.39 -39.04 11.33
N GLN A 153 3.08 -39.06 11.07
CA GLN A 153 2.22 -40.15 11.49
C GLN A 153 1.89 -41.02 10.27
N PRO A 154 2.37 -42.28 10.24
CA PRO A 154 2.01 -43.19 9.16
C PRO A 154 0.54 -43.60 9.37
N ALA A 155 -0.39 -42.98 8.64
CA ALA A 155 -1.76 -43.43 8.56
C ALA A 155 -1.91 -44.45 7.41
N SER A 156 -2.87 -45.37 7.54
CA SER A 156 -2.99 -46.58 6.72
C SER A 156 -3.23 -46.38 5.21
N ASP A 157 -3.46 -45.14 4.75
CA ASP A 157 -3.81 -44.82 3.35
C ASP A 157 -3.02 -43.61 2.78
N HIS A 158 -2.67 -42.62 3.63
CA HIS A 158 -1.91 -41.42 3.26
C HIS A 158 -0.92 -41.04 4.37
N ASP A 159 0.25 -40.52 4.00
CA ASP A 159 1.18 -39.98 4.99
C ASP A 159 0.63 -38.67 5.53
N GLN A 160 0.35 -38.63 6.84
CA GLN A 160 -0.07 -37.42 7.53
C GLN A 160 1.14 -36.79 8.20
N PHE A 161 1.33 -35.50 7.96
CA PHE A 161 2.40 -34.70 8.54
C PHE A 161 1.79 -33.60 9.39
N THR A 162 2.28 -33.46 10.61
CA THR A 162 1.93 -32.35 11.48
C THR A 162 3.17 -31.50 11.68
N ILE A 163 3.08 -30.23 11.29
CA ILE A 163 4.11 -29.23 11.54
C ILE A 163 3.59 -28.34 12.66
N VAL A 164 4.25 -28.38 13.81
CA VAL A 164 3.96 -27.55 14.96
C VAL A 164 4.94 -26.38 14.95
N LEU A 165 4.44 -25.15 14.82
CA LEU A 165 5.22 -23.93 14.99
C LEU A 165 4.91 -23.36 16.37
N GLY A 166 5.83 -23.52 17.32
CA GLY A 166 5.72 -22.98 18.68
C GLY A 166 6.37 -21.61 18.80
N GLY A 167 5.57 -20.61 19.14
CA GLY A 167 6.02 -19.43 19.86
C GLY A 167 6.14 -19.73 21.36
N LYS A 168 6.36 -18.71 22.17
CA LYS A 168 6.48 -18.82 23.62
C LYS A 168 5.14 -19.12 24.29
N VAL A 169 4.06 -18.51 23.81
CA VAL A 169 2.68 -18.69 24.33
C VAL A 169 1.72 -19.17 23.24
N LEU A 170 1.99 -18.78 21.99
CA LEU A 170 1.23 -19.17 20.81
C LEU A 170 1.79 -20.43 20.16
N VAL A 171 0.96 -21.43 19.90
CA VAL A 171 1.33 -22.64 19.14
C VAL A 171 0.43 -22.75 17.91
N LEU A 172 1.03 -22.96 16.73
CA LEU A 172 0.33 -23.18 15.47
C LEU A 172 0.54 -24.62 15.00
N ASP A 173 -0.53 -25.40 14.97
CA ASP A 173 -0.55 -26.77 14.48
C ASP A 173 -1.02 -26.79 13.02
N ILE A 174 -0.17 -27.25 12.10
CA ILE A 174 -0.47 -27.37 10.66
C ILE A 174 -0.52 -28.85 10.29
N GLU A 175 -1.68 -29.34 9.88
CA GLU A 175 -1.90 -30.73 9.46
C GLU A 175 -1.96 -30.84 7.93
N LEU A 176 -1.07 -31.65 7.36
CA LEU A 176 -0.93 -31.87 5.92
C LEU A 176 -1.14 -33.36 5.60
N ALA A 177 -1.87 -33.64 4.53
CA ALA A 177 -1.97 -34.98 3.94
C ALA A 177 -1.19 -35.03 2.62
N VAL A 178 -0.29 -35.99 2.49
CA VAL A 178 0.44 -36.25 1.24
C VAL A 178 -0.20 -37.45 0.53
N TYR A 179 -0.78 -37.18 -0.63
CA TYR A 179 -1.33 -38.18 -1.54
C TYR A 179 -0.22 -38.60 -2.50
N ASN A 180 0.43 -39.72 -2.18
CA ASN A 180 1.50 -40.30 -2.99
C ASN A 180 0.92 -41.03 -4.22
N HIS A 181 0.52 -40.29 -5.25
CA HIS A 181 0.30 -40.86 -6.57
C HIS A 181 1.65 -40.99 -7.31
N PRO A 182 1.88 -42.10 -8.05
CA PRO A 182 3.19 -42.43 -8.62
C PRO A 182 3.74 -41.37 -9.59
N ASP A 183 2.87 -40.59 -10.24
CA ASP A 183 3.26 -39.58 -11.24
C ASP A 183 2.99 -38.12 -10.79
N ASP A 184 2.18 -37.90 -9.75
CA ASP A 184 1.75 -36.56 -9.32
C ASP A 184 1.42 -36.52 -7.82
N PRO A 185 2.44 -36.50 -6.93
CA PRO A 185 2.18 -36.41 -5.51
C PRO A 185 1.57 -35.05 -5.15
N LYS A 186 0.44 -35.07 -4.46
CA LYS A 186 -0.27 -33.86 -4.04
C LYS A 186 -0.27 -33.71 -2.54
N VAL A 187 -0.05 -32.49 -2.07
CA VAL A 187 -0.17 -32.12 -0.65
C VAL A 187 -1.47 -31.34 -0.47
N LYS A 188 -2.32 -31.82 0.43
CA LYS A 188 -3.54 -31.11 0.81
C LYS A 188 -3.44 -30.65 2.25
N LEU A 189 -3.79 -29.39 2.49
CA LEU A 189 -3.96 -28.87 3.84
C LEU A 189 -5.24 -29.43 4.45
N LEU A 190 -5.11 -30.18 5.54
CA LEU A 190 -6.25 -30.73 6.29
C LEU A 190 -6.78 -29.69 7.26
N ASN A 191 -5.91 -29.17 8.12
CA ASN A 191 -6.28 -28.29 9.21
C ASN A 191 -5.13 -27.34 9.57
N VAL A 192 -5.49 -26.16 10.08
CA VAL A 192 -4.57 -25.23 10.72
C VAL A 192 -5.25 -24.78 12.00
N LYS A 193 -4.59 -24.96 13.14
CA LYS A 193 -5.14 -24.62 14.44
C LYS A 193 -4.16 -23.78 15.24
N THR A 194 -4.62 -22.64 15.74
CA THR A 194 -3.90 -21.84 16.73
C THR A 194 -4.35 -22.24 18.14
N SER A 195 -3.38 -22.57 18.99
CA SER A 195 -3.57 -22.98 20.38
C SER A 195 -2.79 -22.03 21.29
N ASN A 196 -3.42 -21.57 22.39
CA ASN A 196 -2.77 -20.71 23.39
C ASN A 196 -2.65 -21.49 24.72
N GLU A 197 -1.51 -21.38 25.41
CA GLU A 197 -1.20 -22.16 26.64
C GLU A 197 -2.25 -22.08 27.76
N VAL A 198 -3.10 -21.04 27.78
CA VAL A 198 -4.11 -20.82 28.83
C VAL A 198 -5.54 -21.21 28.40
N ALA A 199 -5.81 -21.34 27.10
CA ALA A 199 -7.18 -21.54 26.58
C ALA A 199 -7.69 -22.99 26.67
N SER A 200 -6.82 -23.95 27.02
CA SER A 200 -7.16 -25.36 26.96
C SER A 200 -8.05 -25.87 28.12
N ALA A 201 -8.44 -25.00 29.07
CA ALA A 201 -9.22 -25.39 30.24
C ALA A 201 -10.69 -24.89 30.28
N ASP A 202 -11.07 -23.81 29.58
CA ASP A 202 -12.40 -23.19 29.79
C ASP A 202 -13.09 -22.55 28.55
N SER A 203 -12.71 -22.90 27.32
CA SER A 203 -13.35 -22.34 26.11
C SER A 203 -14.70 -22.99 25.76
N THR A 204 -15.71 -22.85 26.63
CA THR A 204 -17.11 -23.21 26.30
C THR A 204 -17.94 -22.04 25.77
N THR A 205 -17.40 -20.82 25.72
CA THR A 205 -18.05 -19.66 25.10
C THR A 205 -17.71 -19.59 23.61
N LYS A 206 -18.48 -20.31 22.81
CA LYS A 206 -18.52 -20.20 21.35
C LYS A 206 -19.06 -18.81 20.94
N SER A 207 -18.20 -17.80 20.76
CA SER A 207 -18.52 -16.72 19.83
C SER A 207 -18.35 -17.29 18.41
N LYS A 208 -19.49 -17.51 17.76
CA LYS A 208 -19.61 -18.17 16.45
C LYS A 208 -19.30 -17.17 15.33
N SER A 209 -18.07 -16.66 15.21
CA SER A 209 -17.66 -16.05 13.94
C SER A 209 -17.10 -17.16 13.03
N PRO A 210 -17.58 -17.32 11.78
CA PRO A 210 -17.04 -18.30 10.83
C PRO A 210 -15.66 -17.88 10.27
N PHE A 211 -15.20 -16.67 10.59
CA PHE A 211 -13.93 -16.10 10.15
C PHE A 211 -12.99 -16.04 11.35
N THR A 212 -12.20 -17.09 11.51
CA THR A 212 -11.18 -17.20 12.55
C THR A 212 -9.79 -16.93 11.97
N LEU A 213 -8.83 -16.59 12.83
CA LEU A 213 -7.42 -16.53 12.48
C LEU A 213 -6.96 -17.81 11.76
N ASP A 214 -7.44 -18.97 12.21
CA ASP A 214 -7.19 -20.28 11.58
C ASP A 214 -7.63 -20.31 10.12
N ALA A 215 -8.81 -19.77 9.81
CA ALA A 215 -9.32 -19.71 8.44
C ALA A 215 -8.46 -18.79 7.55
N LEU A 216 -7.96 -17.67 8.09
CA LEU A 216 -7.01 -16.78 7.40
C LEU A 216 -5.72 -17.53 7.05
N LEU A 217 -5.07 -18.14 8.05
CA LEU A 217 -3.81 -18.87 7.86
C LEU A 217 -4.00 -20.06 6.92
N ALA A 218 -5.10 -20.81 7.08
CA ALA A 218 -5.42 -21.93 6.21
C ALA A 218 -5.67 -21.49 4.76
N SER A 219 -6.40 -20.39 4.54
CA SER A 219 -6.68 -19.89 3.19
C SER A 219 -5.42 -19.36 2.49
N SER A 220 -4.57 -18.65 3.23
CA SER A 220 -3.29 -18.12 2.73
C SER A 220 -2.34 -19.26 2.34
N LEU A 221 -2.19 -20.26 3.22
CA LEU A 221 -1.35 -21.43 2.96
C LEU A 221 -1.92 -22.30 1.83
N ARG A 222 -3.24 -22.53 1.79
CA ARG A 222 -3.91 -23.28 0.72
C ARG A 222 -3.69 -22.63 -0.64
N SER A 223 -3.84 -21.30 -0.74
CA SER A 223 -3.62 -20.55 -1.97
C SER A 223 -2.17 -20.71 -2.46
N PHE A 224 -1.20 -20.65 -1.54
CA PHE A 224 0.21 -20.92 -1.86
C PHE A 224 0.43 -22.36 -2.35
N MET A 225 -0.11 -23.34 -1.63
CA MET A 225 0.02 -24.76 -1.96
C MET A 225 -0.60 -25.09 -3.32
N GLU A 226 -1.76 -24.52 -3.65
CA GLU A 226 -2.43 -24.69 -4.93
C GLU A 226 -1.58 -24.11 -6.08
N GLU A 227 -1.01 -22.92 -5.91
CA GLU A 227 -0.15 -22.29 -6.92
C GLU A 227 1.15 -23.08 -7.16
N VAL A 228 1.76 -23.61 -6.10
CA VAL A 228 2.99 -24.43 -6.19
C VAL A 228 2.75 -25.77 -6.86
N GLN A 229 1.56 -26.36 -6.69
CA GLN A 229 1.21 -27.69 -7.22
C GLN A 229 0.61 -27.65 -8.64
N LYS A 230 0.51 -26.47 -9.27
CA LYS A 230 0.13 -26.35 -10.69
C LYS A 230 1.15 -27.01 -11.60
N GLY A 231 0.71 -27.36 -12.81
CA GLY A 231 1.60 -27.91 -13.82
C GLY A 231 2.72 -26.93 -14.20
N PRO A 232 3.87 -27.42 -14.69
CA PRO A 232 5.05 -26.58 -14.97
C PRO A 232 4.82 -25.49 -16.03
N MET A 233 3.76 -25.61 -16.84
CA MET A 233 3.36 -24.62 -17.85
C MET A 233 2.38 -23.56 -17.31
N GLU A 234 1.71 -23.83 -16.18
CA GLU A 234 0.71 -22.95 -15.57
C GLU A 234 1.19 -22.36 -14.23
N GLN A 235 2.36 -22.78 -13.77
CA GLN A 235 2.94 -22.41 -12.50
C GLN A 235 3.58 -21.02 -12.58
N ASP A 236 3.05 -20.08 -11.79
CA ASP A 236 3.63 -18.75 -11.66
C ASP A 236 4.51 -18.65 -10.40
N CYS A 237 5.83 -18.69 -10.62
CA CYS A 237 6.83 -18.59 -9.55
C CYS A 237 6.80 -17.25 -8.81
N MET A 238 6.39 -16.16 -9.48
CA MET A 238 6.29 -14.83 -8.88
C MET A 238 5.06 -14.74 -7.98
N LYS A 239 3.93 -15.28 -8.46
CA LYS A 239 2.70 -15.35 -7.67
C LYS A 239 2.90 -16.24 -6.43
N ALA A 240 3.55 -17.39 -6.57
CA ALA A 240 3.91 -18.25 -5.44
C ALA A 240 4.79 -17.51 -4.41
N ALA A 241 5.76 -16.70 -4.86
CA ALA A 241 6.59 -15.90 -3.95
C ALA A 241 5.81 -14.84 -3.19
N ARG A 242 4.86 -14.16 -3.85
CA ARG A 242 3.99 -13.19 -3.20
C ARG A 242 3.11 -13.84 -2.14
N LEU A 243 2.49 -14.97 -2.47
CA LEU A 243 1.66 -15.74 -1.54
C LEU A 243 2.48 -16.25 -0.33
N GLY A 244 3.68 -16.77 -0.59
CA GLY A 244 4.60 -17.20 0.48
C GLY A 244 5.07 -16.05 1.37
N ALA A 245 5.39 -14.88 0.79
CA ALA A 245 5.75 -13.69 1.54
C ALA A 245 4.58 -13.19 2.42
N ARG A 246 3.34 -13.25 1.91
CA ARG A 246 2.14 -12.93 2.68
C ARG A 246 1.94 -13.89 3.85
N PHE A 247 2.06 -15.20 3.63
CA PHE A 247 1.97 -16.18 4.73
C PHE A 247 3.06 -15.97 5.78
N LYS A 248 4.31 -15.73 5.34
CA LYS A 248 5.40 -15.39 6.25
C LYS A 248 5.10 -14.12 7.05
N GLN A 249 4.55 -13.09 6.42
CA GLN A 249 4.17 -11.86 7.11
C GLN A 249 3.14 -12.12 8.21
N HIS A 250 2.16 -13.00 8.00
CA HIS A 250 1.25 -13.41 9.07
C HIS A 250 1.96 -14.09 10.23
N LEU A 251 3.00 -14.90 9.97
CA LEU A 251 3.83 -15.49 11.03
C LEU A 251 4.62 -14.42 11.78
N ASP A 252 5.21 -13.46 11.08
CA ASP A 252 5.93 -12.34 11.68
C ASP A 252 4.99 -11.49 12.58
N ASP A 253 3.75 -11.26 12.14
CA ASP A 253 2.71 -10.58 12.93
C ASP A 253 2.36 -11.38 14.21
N LEU A 254 2.18 -12.71 14.10
CA LEU A 254 1.90 -13.59 15.25
C LEU A 254 3.04 -13.63 16.26
N VAL A 255 4.29 -13.67 15.80
CA VAL A 255 5.46 -13.58 16.69
C VAL A 255 5.53 -12.21 17.35
N GLY A 256 5.17 -11.14 16.64
CA GLY A 256 5.05 -9.80 17.21
C GLY A 256 4.05 -9.75 18.38
N ILE A 257 2.93 -10.47 18.25
CA ILE A 257 1.93 -10.60 19.32
C ILE A 257 2.48 -11.46 20.48
N ASP A 258 3.16 -12.57 20.18
CA ASP A 258 3.78 -13.46 21.18
C ASP A 258 4.83 -12.72 22.05
N GLN A 259 5.57 -11.79 21.45
CA GLN A 259 6.56 -10.97 22.17
C GLN A 259 5.94 -10.02 23.21
N LEU A 260 4.65 -9.65 23.08
CA LEU A 260 3.95 -8.84 24.09
C LEU A 260 3.92 -9.54 25.46
N ASP A 261 3.85 -10.87 25.48
CA ASP A 261 3.83 -11.66 26.72
C ASP A 261 5.16 -11.68 27.45
N ILE A 262 6.28 -11.51 26.72
CA ILE A 262 7.61 -11.45 27.32
C ILE A 262 7.77 -10.19 28.16
N GLN A 263 7.09 -9.11 27.76
CA GLN A 263 7.24 -7.77 28.34
C GLN A 263 6.27 -7.52 29.51
N GLU A 264 5.06 -8.11 29.50
CA GLU A 264 4.04 -7.88 30.54
C GLU A 264 3.97 -9.03 31.57
N LYS A 265 5.10 -9.35 32.22
CA LYS A 265 5.20 -10.48 33.19
C LYS A 265 4.38 -10.32 34.47
N GLU A 266 3.73 -9.19 34.71
CA GLU A 266 3.11 -8.85 36.00
C GLU A 266 1.58 -8.97 36.05
N THR A 267 0.88 -9.23 34.94
CA THR A 267 -0.58 -9.43 34.98
C THR A 267 -1.01 -10.91 35.04
N PRO A 268 -2.07 -11.26 35.79
CA PRO A 268 -2.51 -12.65 36.00
C PRO A 268 -3.18 -13.31 34.78
N ARG A 269 -3.38 -12.56 33.69
CA ARG A 269 -3.87 -13.08 32.40
C ARG A 269 -2.84 -12.75 31.33
N SER A 270 -2.43 -13.74 30.54
CA SER A 270 -1.49 -13.56 29.44
C SER A 270 -2.00 -12.43 28.50
N PRO A 271 -1.22 -11.37 28.23
CA PRO A 271 -1.58 -10.30 27.30
C PRO A 271 -1.98 -10.78 25.91
N VAL A 272 -1.47 -11.93 25.46
CA VAL A 272 -1.87 -12.56 24.18
C VAL A 272 -3.36 -12.89 24.17
N VAL A 273 -3.90 -13.44 25.26
CA VAL A 273 -5.34 -13.75 25.35
C VAL A 273 -6.18 -12.47 25.36
N LYS A 274 -5.74 -11.45 26.11
CA LYS A 274 -6.38 -10.13 26.08
C LYS A 274 -6.35 -9.53 24.67
N TRP A 275 -5.28 -9.74 23.91
CA TRP A 275 -5.19 -9.27 22.53
C TRP A 275 -6.28 -9.88 21.65
N PHE A 276 -6.47 -11.20 21.69
CA PHE A 276 -7.53 -11.86 20.92
C PHE A 276 -8.93 -11.43 21.35
N GLU A 277 -9.16 -11.27 22.66
CA GLU A 277 -10.41 -10.71 23.20
C GLU A 277 -10.65 -9.31 22.63
N ILE A 278 -9.65 -8.42 22.69
CA ILE A 278 -9.79 -7.04 22.22
C ILE A 278 -9.97 -6.96 20.70
N ILE A 279 -9.31 -7.80 19.90
CA ILE A 279 -9.52 -7.84 18.45
C ILE A 279 -10.92 -8.36 18.11
N SER A 280 -11.41 -9.35 18.85
CA SER A 280 -12.78 -9.85 18.70
C SER A 280 -13.80 -8.76 19.05
N ASP A 281 -13.61 -8.06 20.17
CA ASP A 281 -14.48 -6.99 20.62
C ASP A 281 -14.43 -5.78 19.68
N MET A 282 -13.24 -5.43 19.19
CA MET A 282 -13.05 -4.35 18.21
C MET A 282 -13.68 -4.70 16.85
N GLY A 283 -13.55 -5.96 16.41
CA GLY A 283 -14.21 -6.45 15.22
C GLY A 283 -15.73 -6.37 15.35
N ALA A 284 -16.28 -6.82 16.47
CA ALA A 284 -17.71 -6.74 16.76
C ALA A 284 -18.21 -5.29 16.83
N ALA A 285 -17.51 -4.41 17.55
CA ALA A 285 -17.86 -2.99 17.65
C ALA A 285 -17.82 -2.29 16.30
N ALA A 286 -16.84 -2.61 15.45
CA ALA A 286 -16.78 -2.06 14.09
C ALA A 286 -17.91 -2.60 13.22
N GLU A 287 -18.24 -3.90 13.31
CA GLU A 287 -19.36 -4.51 12.58
C GLU A 287 -20.71 -3.95 13.03
N ASP A 288 -20.91 -3.74 14.33
CA ASP A 288 -22.13 -3.12 14.89
C ASP A 288 -22.28 -1.67 14.41
N LEU A 289 -21.19 -0.89 14.39
CA LEU A 289 -21.20 0.46 13.83
C LEU A 289 -21.54 0.44 12.32
N ALA A 290 -20.95 -0.49 11.56
CA ALA A 290 -21.28 -0.65 10.15
C ALA A 290 -22.77 -1.03 9.93
N LYS A 291 -23.37 -1.82 10.84
CA LYS A 291 -24.80 -2.14 10.85
C LYS A 291 -25.67 -0.93 11.19
N GLU A 292 -25.27 -0.11 12.16
CA GLU A 292 -25.96 1.15 12.49
C GLU A 292 -25.94 2.09 11.29
N GLU A 293 -24.78 2.31 10.69
CA GLU A 293 -24.63 3.14 9.49
C GLU A 293 -25.42 2.61 8.30
N TRP A 294 -25.50 1.28 8.16
CA TRP A 294 -26.34 0.64 7.16
C TRP A 294 -27.82 0.88 7.39
N ASN A 295 -28.30 0.73 8.62
CA ASN A 295 -29.71 0.94 8.98
C ASN A 295 -30.15 2.40 8.78
N ASP A 296 -29.22 3.35 8.90
CA ASP A 296 -29.46 4.76 8.60
C ASP A 296 -29.63 5.03 7.08
N LEU A 297 -29.19 4.12 6.22
CA LEU A 297 -29.37 4.20 4.76
C LEU A 297 -30.78 3.74 4.37
N THR A 298 -31.73 4.68 4.36
CA THR A 298 -33.14 4.48 3.98
C THR A 298 -33.35 4.28 2.46
N PHE A 299 -32.82 3.20 1.85
CA PHE A 299 -33.03 2.89 0.42
C PHE A 299 -33.56 1.48 0.17
N GLU A 300 -34.35 1.33 -0.90
CA GLU A 300 -35.01 0.07 -1.29
C GLU A 300 -34.04 -1.05 -1.73
N LEU A 301 -32.84 -0.72 -2.20
CA LEU A 301 -31.72 -1.65 -2.46
C LEU A 301 -30.38 -0.92 -2.28
N PRO A 302 -29.70 -1.03 -1.14
CA PRO A 302 -28.47 -0.30 -0.93
C PRO A 302 -27.28 -1.05 -1.58
N SER A 303 -26.49 -0.32 -2.36
CA SER A 303 -25.32 -0.88 -3.06
C SER A 303 -24.05 -0.64 -2.23
N LEU A 304 -23.11 -1.58 -2.32
CA LEU A 304 -21.86 -1.54 -1.54
C LEU A 304 -21.07 -0.24 -1.75
N ASP A 305 -21.06 0.28 -2.97
CA ASP A 305 -20.38 1.55 -3.30
C ASP A 305 -21.03 2.77 -2.61
N ILE A 306 -22.35 2.84 -2.50
CA ILE A 306 -23.05 3.90 -1.74
C ILE A 306 -22.70 3.80 -0.27
N PHE A 307 -22.72 2.57 0.28
CA PHE A 307 -22.32 2.34 1.67
C PHE A 307 -20.90 2.86 1.89
N LEU A 308 -19.93 2.40 1.10
CA LEU A 308 -18.52 2.81 1.24
C LEU A 308 -18.31 4.33 1.06
N GLN A 309 -19.09 4.98 0.20
CA GLN A 309 -19.00 6.44 0.06
C GLN A 309 -19.52 7.17 1.29
N ARG A 310 -20.51 6.64 1.99
CA ARG A 310 -21.11 7.31 3.15
C ARG A 310 -20.44 6.88 4.46
N SER A 311 -20.30 5.59 4.72
CA SER A 311 -19.72 4.99 5.93
C SER A 311 -18.23 5.26 6.11
N HIS A 312 -17.70 5.00 7.32
CA HIS A 312 -16.27 5.11 7.60
C HIS A 312 -15.41 4.03 6.91
N GLY A 313 -16.04 2.98 6.40
CA GLY A 313 -15.41 1.84 5.77
C GLY A 313 -16.00 0.52 6.28
N LEU A 314 -15.96 -0.52 5.47
CA LEU A 314 -16.48 -1.84 5.84
C LEU A 314 -15.40 -2.63 6.59
N PRO A 315 -15.59 -2.97 7.88
CA PRO A 315 -14.64 -3.78 8.62
C PRO A 315 -14.70 -5.24 8.17
N LEU A 316 -13.53 -5.81 7.93
CA LEU A 316 -13.31 -7.19 7.50
C LEU A 316 -12.26 -7.82 8.42
N THR A 317 -12.73 -8.54 9.43
CA THR A 317 -11.90 -9.31 10.36
C THR A 317 -11.19 -10.46 9.64
N TYR A 318 -9.90 -10.67 9.93
CA TYR A 318 -9.11 -11.81 9.45
C TYR A 318 -9.13 -12.02 7.91
N VAL A 319 -8.94 -10.93 7.15
CA VAL A 319 -8.85 -10.97 5.68
C VAL A 319 -7.42 -10.83 5.17
N HIS A 320 -6.71 -9.76 5.53
CA HIS A 320 -5.30 -9.53 5.12
C HIS A 320 -4.33 -9.27 6.28
N SER A 321 -4.87 -9.08 7.48
CA SER A 321 -4.11 -8.92 8.72
C SER A 321 -4.62 -9.91 9.75
N CYS A 322 -3.77 -10.24 10.73
CA CYS A 322 -4.18 -10.95 11.93
C CYS A 322 -5.16 -10.13 12.80
N ALA A 323 -5.31 -8.83 12.55
CA ALA A 323 -6.28 -7.95 13.20
C ALA A 323 -7.49 -7.64 12.29
N VAL A 324 -7.80 -6.35 12.09
CA VAL A 324 -8.94 -5.89 11.29
C VAL A 324 -8.43 -5.21 10.02
N THR A 325 -9.02 -5.57 8.87
CA THR A 325 -8.84 -4.91 7.59
C THR A 325 -10.07 -4.04 7.32
N PHE A 326 -9.91 -2.78 6.95
CA PHE A 326 -11.02 -1.90 6.58
C PHE A 326 -11.03 -1.73 5.05
N LEU A 327 -12.15 -2.01 4.41
CA LEU A 327 -12.37 -1.64 3.02
C LEU A 327 -12.81 -0.18 2.97
N THR A 328 -11.93 0.69 2.46
CA THR A 328 -12.11 2.16 2.53
C THR A 328 -12.69 2.72 1.24
N TYR A 329 -12.23 2.22 0.09
CA TYR A 329 -12.69 2.71 -1.22
C TYR A 329 -12.71 1.60 -2.26
N LEU A 330 -13.74 1.64 -3.09
CA LEU A 330 -13.93 0.76 -4.23
C LEU A 330 -14.19 1.61 -5.48
N SER A 331 -13.32 1.51 -6.47
CA SER A 331 -13.53 2.19 -7.74
C SER A 331 -14.80 1.66 -8.44
N PRO A 332 -15.52 2.49 -9.21
CA PRO A 332 -16.71 2.06 -9.95
C PRO A 332 -16.44 0.84 -10.85
N ILE A 333 -15.26 0.77 -11.46
CA ILE A 333 -14.82 -0.36 -12.29
C ILE A 333 -14.67 -1.64 -11.45
N ALA A 334 -14.07 -1.55 -10.27
CA ALA A 334 -13.92 -2.72 -9.39
C ALA A 334 -15.28 -3.21 -8.87
N HIS A 335 -16.16 -2.28 -8.47
CA HIS A 335 -17.53 -2.62 -8.07
C HIS A 335 -18.29 -3.36 -9.18
N LEU A 336 -18.26 -2.84 -10.40
CA LEU A 336 -18.88 -3.51 -11.55
C LEU A 336 -18.22 -4.85 -11.91
N THR A 337 -16.92 -4.99 -11.64
CA THR A 337 -16.22 -6.26 -11.83
C THR A 337 -16.73 -7.30 -10.83
N PHE A 338 -16.87 -6.93 -9.56
CA PHE A 338 -17.41 -7.83 -8.52
C PHE A 338 -18.85 -8.25 -8.80
N LEU A 339 -19.68 -7.34 -9.32
CA LEU A 339 -21.04 -7.67 -9.74
C LEU A 339 -21.10 -8.64 -10.93
N ARG A 340 -20.06 -8.67 -11.77
CA ARG A 340 -19.99 -9.54 -12.96
C ARG A 340 -19.33 -10.87 -12.66
N THR A 341 -18.49 -10.95 -11.65
CA THR A 341 -17.86 -12.20 -11.23
C THR A 341 -18.91 -13.08 -10.55
N PRO A 342 -19.24 -14.26 -11.09
CA PRO A 342 -20.20 -15.15 -10.46
C PRO A 342 -19.60 -15.73 -9.17
N PRO A 343 -20.40 -15.92 -8.10
CA PRO A 343 -19.92 -16.60 -6.90
C PRO A 343 -19.48 -18.01 -7.27
N GLN A 344 -18.21 -18.33 -7.00
CA GLN A 344 -17.57 -19.54 -7.49
C GLN A 344 -18.06 -20.81 -6.76
N ASP A 345 -18.63 -20.66 -5.57
CA ASP A 345 -19.22 -21.74 -4.77
C ASP A 345 -20.55 -21.27 -4.13
N PRO A 346 -21.55 -22.16 -3.95
CA PRO A 346 -22.72 -21.84 -3.15
C PRO A 346 -22.29 -21.56 -1.69
N PRO A 347 -22.77 -20.46 -1.07
CA PRO A 347 -22.36 -20.10 0.28
C PRO A 347 -22.77 -21.20 1.25
N SER A 348 -21.79 -21.99 1.70
CA SER A 348 -22.01 -23.11 2.62
C SER A 348 -22.03 -22.67 4.10
N SER A 349 -22.19 -21.37 4.38
CA SER A 349 -22.14 -20.81 5.74
C SER A 349 -23.15 -19.66 5.92
N PRO A 350 -24.12 -19.78 6.86
CA PRO A 350 -25.31 -18.91 6.94
C PRO A 350 -25.27 -17.86 8.07
N ILE A 351 -24.27 -16.96 8.19
CA ILE A 351 -24.16 -16.14 9.42
C ILE A 351 -23.69 -14.67 9.24
N LEU A 352 -23.54 -14.16 8.02
CA LEU A 352 -23.51 -12.70 7.79
C LEU A 352 -24.63 -12.29 6.84
N GLU A 353 -25.83 -12.78 7.16
CA GLU A 353 -27.07 -12.54 6.42
C GLU A 353 -27.74 -11.21 6.79
N ASP A 354 -27.22 -10.45 7.75
CA ASP A 354 -27.89 -9.22 8.24
C ASP A 354 -27.69 -8.00 7.31
N LEU A 355 -26.60 -7.97 6.52
CA LEU A 355 -26.31 -6.86 5.59
C LEU A 355 -26.54 -7.35 4.15
N GLU A 356 -27.73 -7.07 3.63
CA GLU A 356 -28.13 -7.39 2.25
C GLU A 356 -27.49 -6.40 1.26
N PHE A 357 -26.19 -6.51 1.02
CA PHE A 357 -25.52 -5.82 -0.08
C PHE A 357 -25.87 -6.46 -1.43
N ASP A 358 -25.69 -5.70 -2.51
CA ASP A 358 -25.76 -6.19 -3.89
C ASP A 358 -24.69 -7.25 -4.21
N ILE A 359 -23.60 -7.30 -3.43
CA ILE A 359 -22.56 -8.33 -3.49
C ILE A 359 -22.57 -9.13 -2.18
N PRO A 360 -22.76 -10.47 -2.21
CA PRO A 360 -22.72 -11.28 -1.01
C PRO A 360 -21.39 -11.13 -0.26
N MET A 361 -21.44 -10.96 1.06
CA MET A 361 -20.24 -10.73 1.87
C MET A 361 -19.19 -11.85 1.80
N ALA A 362 -19.63 -13.10 1.63
CA ALA A 362 -18.71 -14.22 1.41
C ALA A 362 -17.92 -14.04 0.10
N HIS A 363 -18.61 -13.68 -0.98
CA HIS A 363 -17.99 -13.41 -2.27
C HIS A 363 -17.05 -12.21 -2.22
N LEU A 364 -17.46 -11.12 -1.55
CA LEU A 364 -16.62 -9.93 -1.38
C LEU A 364 -15.31 -10.28 -0.64
N ARG A 365 -15.37 -11.04 0.45
CA ARG A 365 -14.17 -11.44 1.19
C ARG A 365 -13.24 -12.32 0.34
N ASP A 366 -13.78 -13.27 -0.39
CA ASP A 366 -12.97 -14.18 -1.22
C ASP A 366 -12.31 -13.44 -2.39
N GLU A 367 -13.03 -12.54 -3.05
CA GLU A 367 -12.48 -11.70 -4.11
C GLU A 367 -11.41 -10.75 -3.54
N ILE A 368 -11.67 -10.09 -2.41
CA ILE A 368 -10.69 -9.22 -1.73
C ILE A 368 -9.41 -9.98 -1.39
N ARG A 369 -9.51 -11.22 -0.88
CA ARG A 369 -8.34 -12.06 -0.56
C ARG A 369 -7.48 -12.37 -1.78
N ARG A 370 -8.14 -12.57 -2.93
CA ARG A 370 -7.50 -12.93 -4.20
C ARG A 370 -6.93 -11.73 -4.94
N LEU A 371 -7.54 -10.56 -4.75
CA LEU A 371 -7.13 -9.35 -5.43
C LEU A 371 -5.74 -8.91 -5.00
N GLU A 372 -4.90 -8.65 -6.00
CA GLU A 372 -3.68 -7.92 -5.74
C GLU A 372 -4.03 -6.47 -5.37
N PRO A 373 -3.30 -5.86 -4.44
CA PRO A 373 -3.45 -4.45 -4.12
C PRO A 373 -3.26 -3.63 -5.39
N THR A 374 -4.34 -3.05 -5.89
CA THR A 374 -4.36 -2.20 -7.07
C THR A 374 -4.99 -0.87 -6.69
N HIS A 375 -4.75 0.18 -7.47
CA HIS A 375 -5.38 1.49 -7.24
C HIS A 375 -6.93 1.47 -7.28
N ARG A 376 -7.53 0.34 -7.68
CA ARG A 376 -8.97 0.16 -7.85
C ARG A 376 -9.70 -0.27 -6.56
N VAL A 377 -8.97 -0.81 -5.59
CA VAL A 377 -9.50 -1.28 -4.30
C VAL A 377 -8.52 -0.82 -3.23
N VAL A 378 -8.98 0.01 -2.31
CA VAL A 378 -8.15 0.53 -1.22
C VAL A 378 -8.60 -0.09 0.08
N MET A 379 -7.68 -0.79 0.72
CA MET A 379 -7.84 -1.40 2.02
C MET A 379 -6.83 -0.83 3.00
N ALA A 380 -7.24 -0.75 4.26
CA ALA A 380 -6.39 -0.33 5.36
C ALA A 380 -6.28 -1.49 6.36
N ASP A 381 -5.09 -2.09 6.45
CA ASP A 381 -4.78 -3.19 7.33
C ASP A 381 -4.24 -2.64 8.66
N LEU A 382 -4.94 -2.93 9.76
CA LEU A 382 -4.41 -2.62 11.09
C LEU A 382 -3.35 -3.67 11.46
N ARG A 383 -2.12 -3.24 11.74
CA ARG A 383 -1.00 -4.13 12.09
C ARG A 383 -0.21 -3.61 13.29
N LEU A 384 0.45 -4.52 13.99
CA LEU A 384 1.37 -4.20 15.06
C LEU A 384 2.80 -4.18 14.51
N SER A 385 3.47 -3.02 14.56
CA SER A 385 4.83 -2.88 14.04
C SER A 385 5.78 -2.33 15.11
N SER A 386 7.05 -2.73 15.05
CA SER A 386 8.10 -2.18 15.90
C SER A 386 8.38 -0.72 15.53
N ALA A 387 8.41 0.18 16.53
CA ALA A 387 8.51 1.63 16.38
C ALA A 387 9.81 2.15 15.71
N TYR A 388 10.77 1.27 15.40
CA TYR A 388 12.04 1.66 14.78
C TYR A 388 11.89 2.34 13.41
N SER A 389 10.70 2.27 12.80
CA SER A 389 10.47 2.71 11.42
C SER A 389 9.73 4.04 11.25
N MET A 390 9.07 4.59 12.27
CA MET A 390 7.98 5.55 11.98
C MET A 390 8.13 6.99 12.50
N LEU A 391 8.70 7.33 13.67
CA LEU A 391 8.90 8.75 14.13
C LEU A 391 9.75 8.81 15.43
N PRO A 392 10.29 9.98 15.83
CA PRO A 392 10.99 10.14 17.11
C PRO A 392 10.09 9.80 18.30
N THR A 393 10.65 9.05 19.25
CA THR A 393 10.01 8.50 20.46
C THR A 393 9.39 9.58 21.38
N ASP A 394 9.75 10.85 21.21
CA ASP A 394 9.26 11.97 22.04
C ASP A 394 7.77 12.33 21.80
N ILE A 395 7.14 11.83 20.72
CA ILE A 395 5.69 12.00 20.47
C ILE A 395 4.86 10.99 21.29
N PHE A 396 5.49 9.95 21.82
CA PHE A 396 4.81 8.78 22.41
C PHE A 396 4.61 8.86 23.93
N HIS A 397 5.07 9.93 24.60
CA HIS A 397 5.16 9.98 26.07
C HIS A 397 4.14 10.86 26.80
N GLN A 398 3.06 11.35 26.16
CA GLN A 398 2.04 12.12 26.88
C GLN A 398 0.61 11.70 26.50
N ASP A 399 -0.14 11.27 27.52
CA ASP A 399 -1.60 11.18 27.52
C ASP A 399 -2.17 12.61 27.46
N ILE A 400 -2.20 13.17 26.25
CA ILE A 400 -2.83 14.46 26.02
C ILE A 400 -4.31 14.18 25.81
N SER A 401 -5.12 14.61 26.77
CA SER A 401 -6.57 14.75 26.62
C SER A 401 -6.86 15.46 25.30
N LEU A 402 -7.46 14.73 24.36
CA LEU A 402 -7.86 15.22 23.04
C LEU A 402 -8.61 16.55 23.20
N VAL A 403 -8.00 17.66 22.79
CA VAL A 403 -8.73 18.90 22.55
C VAL A 403 -9.56 18.69 21.28
N PRO A 404 -10.87 18.97 21.28
CA PRO A 404 -11.76 18.72 20.14
C PRO A 404 -11.56 19.80 19.08
N GLY A 405 -10.43 19.74 18.37
CA GLY A 405 -10.10 20.69 17.30
C GLY A 405 -10.53 20.24 15.90
N SER A 406 -10.69 18.93 15.65
CA SER A 406 -11.18 18.41 14.37
C SER A 406 -12.59 17.85 14.52
N SER A 407 -13.56 18.43 13.82
CA SER A 407 -14.97 18.02 13.75
C SER A 407 -15.21 16.70 12.97
N ARG A 408 -14.20 15.81 12.92
CA ARG A 408 -14.27 14.47 12.34
C ARG A 408 -14.26 13.42 13.46
N PRO A 409 -14.98 12.31 13.34
CA PRO A 409 -15.78 11.87 12.18
C PRO A 409 -17.04 12.70 11.90
N THR A 410 -17.45 12.77 10.63
CA THR A 410 -18.56 13.60 10.14
C THR A 410 -19.93 12.94 10.31
N LEU A 411 -20.02 11.61 10.22
CA LEU A 411 -21.26 10.88 10.54
C LEU A 411 -21.41 10.77 12.07
N SER A 412 -22.46 11.39 12.61
CA SER A 412 -22.52 11.85 14.02
C SER A 412 -23.64 11.26 14.88
N ALA A 413 -24.21 10.09 14.58
CA ALA A 413 -25.26 9.55 15.47
C ALA A 413 -24.68 8.87 16.73
N SER A 414 -23.58 8.11 16.63
CA SER A 414 -23.13 7.20 17.72
C SER A 414 -21.80 7.59 18.39
N PHE A 415 -21.08 8.58 17.86
CA PHE A 415 -19.70 8.91 18.29
C PHE A 415 -19.57 9.71 19.59
N THR A 416 -20.69 10.13 20.20
CA THR A 416 -20.70 10.84 21.49
C THR A 416 -20.69 9.91 22.70
N ASP A 417 -20.76 8.59 22.52
CA ASP A 417 -20.73 7.65 23.63
C ASP A 417 -19.29 7.45 24.16
N PRO A 418 -18.97 7.78 25.43
CA PRO A 418 -17.66 7.54 26.03
C PRO A 418 -17.22 6.06 26.00
N GLY A 419 -18.14 5.12 25.72
CA GLY A 419 -17.84 3.70 25.51
C GLY A 419 -17.06 3.36 24.23
N MET A 420 -17.00 4.27 23.24
CA MET A 420 -16.32 4.02 21.95
C MET A 420 -14.89 4.58 21.83
N ASN A 421 -14.35 5.17 22.91
CA ASN A 421 -12.90 5.27 23.06
C ASN A 421 -12.37 3.87 23.38
N PHE A 422 -12.40 2.94 22.42
CA PHE A 422 -11.68 1.69 22.55
C PHE A 422 -10.20 2.02 22.38
N PRO A 423 -9.41 2.11 23.47
CA PRO A 423 -7.97 2.20 23.31
C PRO A 423 -7.54 0.94 22.58
N LEU A 424 -6.82 1.10 21.48
CA LEU A 424 -6.10 -0.06 20.95
C LEU A 424 -5.17 -0.53 22.08
N PRO A 425 -5.01 -1.84 22.30
CA PRO A 425 -4.17 -2.33 23.38
C PRO A 425 -2.77 -1.81 23.11
N GLN A 426 -2.38 -0.79 23.84
CA GLN A 426 -1.03 -0.28 23.78
C GLN A 426 -0.19 -1.30 24.51
N ALA A 427 0.91 -1.71 23.89
CA ALA A 427 2.06 -2.17 24.66
C ALA A 427 2.58 -0.95 25.42
N THR A 428 1.88 -0.52 26.47
CA THR A 428 2.31 0.56 27.35
C THR A 428 3.51 0.03 28.10
N LEU A 429 4.69 0.26 27.52
CA LEU A 429 5.92 0.33 28.27
C LEU A 429 5.75 1.47 29.27
N ALA A 430 5.37 1.12 30.50
CA ALA A 430 5.63 1.94 31.66
C ALA A 430 7.16 2.01 31.85
N PHE A 431 7.83 2.84 31.05
CA PHE A 431 9.21 3.23 31.30
C PHE A 431 9.25 4.18 32.50
N SER A 432 9.07 3.61 33.69
CA SER A 432 9.63 4.12 34.94
C SER A 432 10.76 3.19 35.38
N SER A 433 11.69 2.90 34.46
CA SER A 433 13.01 2.40 34.87
C SER A 433 13.92 3.61 35.00
N THR A 434 14.19 4.00 36.24
CA THR A 434 15.18 5.01 36.62
C THR A 434 16.62 4.54 36.45
N ASP A 435 16.89 3.48 35.69
CA ASP A 435 18.20 2.85 35.62
C ASP A 435 18.80 2.90 34.20
N PRO A 436 19.67 3.89 33.90
CA PRO A 436 20.23 4.12 32.57
C PRO A 436 21.36 3.14 32.17
N THR A 437 21.49 1.99 32.83
CA THR A 437 22.67 1.12 32.69
C THR A 437 22.42 -0.21 31.97
N ASN A 438 21.16 -0.59 31.70
CA ASN A 438 20.86 -1.81 30.93
C ASN A 438 20.47 -1.50 29.48
N SER A 439 21.44 -1.67 28.58
CA SER A 439 21.31 -1.54 27.13
C SER A 439 20.62 -2.76 26.49
N SER A 440 19.46 -3.19 26.98
CA SER A 440 18.62 -4.14 26.25
C SER A 440 17.68 -3.40 25.29
N THR A 441 17.67 -3.88 24.06
CA THR A 441 16.99 -3.36 22.87
C THR A 441 15.47 -3.48 22.93
N ASP A 442 14.82 -2.98 23.98
CA ASP A 442 13.36 -2.99 24.06
C ASP A 442 12.78 -1.90 23.15
N ARG A 443 12.17 -2.34 22.05
CA ARG A 443 11.57 -1.49 21.02
C ARG A 443 10.06 -1.41 21.31
N PRO A 444 9.47 -0.20 21.42
CA PRO A 444 8.03 -0.10 21.56
C PRO A 444 7.33 -0.65 20.32
N LEU A 445 6.23 -1.40 20.54
CA LEU A 445 5.32 -1.83 19.49
C LEU A 445 4.22 -0.77 19.33
N VAL A 446 3.93 -0.36 18.10
CA VAL A 446 2.96 0.68 17.76
C VAL A 446 1.97 0.11 16.75
N TRP A 447 0.69 0.43 16.94
CA TRP A 447 -0.34 0.12 15.96
C TRP A 447 -0.20 1.02 14.75
N VAL A 448 -0.13 0.41 13.57
CA VAL A 448 0.01 1.08 12.30
C VAL A 448 -1.12 0.64 11.38
N LEU A 449 -1.80 1.61 10.81
CA LEU A 449 -2.76 1.43 9.73
C LEU A 449 -1.99 1.46 8.41
N GLU A 450 -1.80 0.30 7.78
CA GLU A 450 -1.07 0.16 6.52
C GLU A 450 -2.05 0.12 5.35
N PHE A 451 -1.84 0.98 4.35
CA PHE A 451 -2.68 1.00 3.16
C PHE A 451 -2.15 0.04 2.11
N SER A 452 -3.07 -0.74 1.52
CA SER A 452 -2.75 -1.74 0.51
C SER A 452 -2.15 -1.11 -0.76
N GLY A 453 -1.06 -1.69 -1.28
CA GLY A 453 -0.50 -1.36 -2.61
C GLY A 453 0.73 -0.46 -2.57
N PRO A 454 1.01 0.34 -3.62
CA PRO A 454 2.14 1.26 -3.64
C PRO A 454 1.96 2.47 -2.69
N GLY A 455 0.85 2.52 -1.95
CA GLY A 455 0.40 3.67 -1.16
C GLY A 455 -0.57 4.57 -1.92
N ILE A 456 -1.14 5.52 -1.21
CA ILE A 456 -2.19 6.42 -1.71
C ILE A 456 -1.59 7.79 -1.96
N VAL A 457 -1.79 8.35 -3.14
CA VAL A 457 -1.33 9.71 -3.44
C VAL A 457 -2.23 10.71 -2.71
N MET A 458 -1.67 11.46 -1.77
CA MET A 458 -2.35 12.44 -0.94
C MET A 458 -1.90 13.85 -1.30
N THR A 459 -2.80 14.82 -1.19
CA THR A 459 -2.41 16.23 -1.22
C THR A 459 -1.81 16.66 0.11
N GLN A 460 -1.03 17.75 0.11
CA GLN A 460 -0.42 18.31 1.32
C GLN A 460 -1.44 18.64 2.40
N THR A 461 -2.58 19.23 2.01
CA THR A 461 -3.67 19.64 2.90
C THR A 461 -4.26 18.44 3.61
N ARG A 462 -4.44 17.32 2.90
CA ARG A 462 -4.94 16.07 3.48
C ARG A 462 -3.91 15.38 4.37
N MET A 463 -2.63 15.46 4.02
CA MET A 463 -1.56 14.99 4.91
C MET A 463 -1.50 15.79 6.22
N LYS A 464 -1.69 17.12 6.15
CA LYS A 464 -1.79 17.98 7.34
C LYS A 464 -3.02 17.64 8.19
N GLU A 465 -4.14 17.33 7.55
CA GLU A 465 -5.36 16.86 8.23
C GLU A 465 -5.11 15.55 8.98
N ILE A 466 -4.51 14.55 8.33
CA ILE A 466 -4.10 13.29 8.98
C ILE A 466 -3.15 13.55 10.15
N TYR A 467 -2.16 14.44 9.96
CA TYR A 467 -1.24 14.80 11.04
C TYR A 467 -1.97 15.37 12.26
N SER A 468 -2.94 16.27 12.05
CA SER A 468 -3.75 16.86 13.14
C SER A 468 -4.61 15.85 13.91
N ILE A 469 -5.03 14.76 13.25
CA ILE A 469 -5.77 13.66 13.87
C ILE A 469 -4.85 12.81 14.78
N ILE A 470 -3.59 12.63 14.37
CA ILE A 470 -2.61 11.79 15.09
C ILE A 470 -1.97 12.57 16.25
N ASP A 471 -1.54 13.80 15.98
CA ASP A 471 -0.87 14.68 16.94
C ASP A 471 -1.73 15.92 17.20
N ALA A 472 -2.54 15.86 18.26
CA ALA A 472 -3.39 16.96 18.70
C ALA A 472 -2.60 18.11 19.38
N ARG A 473 -1.26 18.09 19.37
CA ARG A 473 -0.46 19.23 19.85
C ARG A 473 -0.61 20.37 18.85
N GLU A 474 -1.29 21.42 19.28
CA GLU A 474 -1.23 22.75 18.69
C GLU A 474 0.22 23.28 18.76
N ALA A 475 1.07 22.86 17.83
CA ALA A 475 2.25 23.62 17.47
C ALA A 475 1.97 24.21 16.09
N PRO A 476 2.17 25.53 15.88
CA PRO A 476 2.21 26.08 14.54
C PRO A 476 3.50 25.57 13.89
N MET A 477 3.47 24.34 13.37
CA MET A 477 4.48 23.92 12.41
C MET A 477 4.39 24.94 11.27
N ASN A 478 5.47 25.70 11.12
CA ASN A 478 5.61 26.70 10.07
C ASN A 478 5.12 26.08 8.75
N PRO A 479 4.15 26.69 8.03
CA PRO A 479 3.55 26.11 6.83
C PRO A 479 4.58 25.75 5.75
N ASP A 480 5.79 26.31 5.87
CA ASP A 480 6.93 26.14 4.96
C ASP A 480 7.85 24.95 5.28
N ILE A 481 7.74 24.27 6.44
CA ILE A 481 8.70 23.19 6.79
C ILE A 481 8.39 21.87 6.08
N ILE A 482 7.14 21.66 5.64
CA ILE A 482 6.77 20.54 4.74
C ILE A 482 7.01 20.94 3.26
N GLY A 483 7.49 22.15 3.00
CA GLY A 483 7.90 22.64 1.68
C GLY A 483 9.31 22.20 1.31
N PHE A 484 9.59 20.89 1.29
CA PHE A 484 10.81 20.37 0.67
C PHE A 484 10.46 19.56 -0.57
N GLY A 485 10.42 20.24 -1.71
CA GLY A 485 10.31 19.63 -3.03
C GLY A 485 9.66 20.54 -4.06
N THR A 486 10.45 21.44 -4.66
CA THR A 486 10.11 22.11 -5.93
C THR A 486 10.13 21.12 -7.10
N GLY A 487 9.26 20.11 -7.07
CA GLY A 487 9.24 19.08 -8.11
C GLY A 487 8.00 18.23 -8.03
N SER A 488 7.07 18.50 -8.95
CA SER A 488 5.87 17.75 -9.30
C SER A 488 4.65 17.93 -8.39
N GLY A 489 3.52 18.31 -8.98
CA GLY A 489 2.23 18.37 -8.30
C GLY A 489 1.74 16.98 -7.92
N TRP A 490 0.79 16.88 -7.01
CA TRP A 490 0.22 15.56 -6.63
C TRP A 490 -0.41 14.82 -7.81
N ILE A 491 -0.87 15.54 -8.83
CA ILE A 491 -1.37 14.94 -10.08
C ILE A 491 -0.26 14.29 -10.89
N ASP A 492 0.91 14.93 -10.98
CA ASP A 492 2.08 14.35 -11.66
C ASP A 492 2.48 13.02 -11.00
N LEU A 493 2.46 12.99 -9.66
CA LEU A 493 2.72 11.78 -8.88
C LEU A 493 1.66 10.69 -9.10
N LEU A 494 0.39 11.08 -9.29
CA LEU A 494 -0.72 10.17 -9.56
C LEU A 494 -0.63 9.52 -10.94
N PHE A 495 -0.26 10.28 -11.97
CA PHE A 495 -0.19 9.79 -13.35
C PHE A 495 1.16 9.14 -13.69
N ASN A 496 2.27 9.66 -13.17
CA ASN A 496 3.62 9.21 -13.46
C ASN A 496 4.43 8.95 -12.17
N PRO A 497 4.15 7.87 -11.43
CA PRO A 497 4.82 7.58 -10.16
C PRO A 497 6.32 7.24 -10.31
N THR A 498 6.77 6.86 -11.51
CA THR A 498 8.16 6.43 -11.77
C THR A 498 9.08 7.55 -12.26
N SER A 499 8.51 8.61 -12.83
CA SER A 499 9.25 9.77 -13.32
C SER A 499 8.35 11.01 -13.24
N PRO A 500 8.28 11.66 -12.07
CA PRO A 500 7.44 12.84 -11.89
C PRO A 500 8.06 14.03 -12.65
N SER A 501 7.69 14.20 -13.92
CA SER A 501 7.95 15.43 -14.67
C SER A 501 6.88 16.46 -14.32
N VAL A 502 7.29 17.71 -14.12
CA VAL A 502 6.35 18.80 -13.79
C VAL A 502 5.59 19.18 -15.05
N HIS A 503 4.26 19.02 -15.01
CA HIS A 503 3.39 19.44 -16.10
C HIS A 503 2.28 20.36 -15.56
N GLU A 504 2.08 21.49 -16.24
CA GLU A 504 1.05 22.46 -15.86
C GLU A 504 -0.36 21.97 -16.22
N LYS A 505 -0.47 21.20 -17.32
CA LYS A 505 -1.75 20.78 -17.90
C LYS A 505 -1.73 19.35 -18.38
N TYR A 506 -2.83 18.65 -18.12
CA TYR A 506 -3.12 17.32 -18.62
C TYR A 506 -4.37 17.35 -19.48
N THR A 507 -4.32 16.63 -20.59
CA THR A 507 -5.44 16.53 -21.52
C THR A 507 -5.87 15.09 -21.72
N THR A 508 -7.16 14.89 -21.95
CA THR A 508 -7.71 13.59 -22.37
C THR A 508 -8.86 13.78 -23.34
N ILE A 509 -9.11 12.76 -24.17
CA ILE A 509 -10.18 12.77 -25.18
C ILE A 509 -11.18 11.67 -24.84
N ILE A 510 -12.42 12.08 -24.56
CA ILE A 510 -13.50 11.17 -24.20
C ILE A 510 -14.44 11.05 -25.40
N LYS A 511 -14.59 9.83 -25.91
CA LYS A 511 -15.49 9.50 -27.01
C LYS A 511 -16.75 8.82 -26.47
N SER A 512 -17.92 9.30 -26.91
CA SER A 512 -19.20 8.70 -26.56
C SER A 512 -19.34 7.33 -27.25
N PRO A 513 -19.68 6.25 -26.52
CA PRO A 513 -19.96 4.94 -27.14
C PRO A 513 -21.12 4.99 -28.15
N SER A 514 -22.09 5.87 -27.92
CA SER A 514 -23.28 6.04 -28.77
C SER A 514 -23.12 7.14 -29.82
N SER A 515 -21.96 7.81 -29.89
CA SER A 515 -21.72 8.99 -30.75
C SER A 515 -22.77 10.10 -30.60
N ALA A 516 -23.45 10.16 -29.45
CA ALA A 516 -24.59 11.06 -29.26
C ALA A 516 -24.16 12.52 -28.96
N HIS A 517 -22.89 12.76 -28.70
CA HIS A 517 -22.28 14.08 -28.63
C HIS A 517 -20.89 14.02 -29.29
N PRO A 518 -20.35 15.17 -29.75
CA PRO A 518 -18.98 15.22 -30.25
C PRO A 518 -17.95 14.79 -29.19
N PRO A 519 -16.75 14.34 -29.59
CA PRO A 519 -15.66 14.03 -28.67
C PRO A 519 -15.37 15.18 -27.70
N ILE A 520 -15.25 14.86 -26.42
CA ILE A 520 -14.97 15.84 -25.36
C ILE A 520 -13.46 15.90 -25.15
N HIS A 521 -12.88 17.07 -25.32
CA HIS A 521 -11.54 17.40 -24.86
C HIS A 521 -11.61 17.91 -23.44
N VAL A 522 -11.07 17.16 -22.49
CA VAL A 522 -10.97 17.64 -21.12
C VAL A 522 -9.54 18.09 -20.87
N MET A 523 -9.39 19.32 -20.41
CA MET A 523 -8.15 19.90 -19.93
C MET A 523 -8.25 20.06 -18.41
N VAL A 524 -7.33 19.44 -17.68
CA VAL A 524 -7.17 19.61 -16.24
C VAL A 524 -5.90 20.40 -15.99
N GLU A 525 -6.05 21.51 -15.27
CA GLU A 525 -4.91 22.29 -14.77
C GLU A 525 -4.41 21.66 -13.47
N SER A 526 -3.10 21.42 -13.38
CA SER A 526 -2.51 20.86 -12.17
C SER A 526 -2.53 21.90 -11.05
N PRO A 527 -3.17 21.62 -9.89
CA PRO A 527 -3.13 22.53 -8.77
C PRO A 527 -1.70 22.65 -8.23
N GLU A 528 -1.34 23.83 -7.73
CA GLU A 528 -0.03 24.15 -7.13
C GLU A 528 0.14 23.56 -5.72
N GLU A 529 -0.23 22.28 -5.54
CA GLU A 529 -0.13 21.59 -4.25
C GLU A 529 0.78 20.36 -4.36
N PRO A 530 1.76 20.18 -3.46
CA PRO A 530 2.66 19.03 -3.51
C PRO A 530 1.93 17.74 -3.12
N GLY A 531 2.35 16.63 -3.73
CA GLY A 531 1.83 15.29 -3.45
C GLY A 531 2.73 14.43 -2.59
N PHE A 532 2.11 13.52 -1.84
CA PHE A 532 2.79 12.55 -0.98
C PHE A 532 2.22 11.16 -1.21
N ILE A 533 3.02 10.10 -1.06
CA ILE A 533 2.52 8.73 -1.04
C ILE A 533 2.34 8.30 0.41
N LEU A 534 1.09 8.09 0.83
CA LEU A 534 0.73 7.55 2.13
C LEU A 534 0.77 6.03 2.10
N GLY A 535 1.78 5.44 2.73
CA GLY A 535 1.91 3.99 2.88
C GLY A 535 1.30 3.48 4.19
N ALA A 536 1.66 4.09 5.32
CA ALA A 536 1.18 3.65 6.62
C ALA A 536 1.11 4.80 7.63
N VAL A 537 0.21 4.67 8.61
CA VAL A 537 -0.10 5.71 9.61
C VAL A 537 -0.14 5.12 11.01
N PRO A 538 0.63 5.65 11.99
CA PRO A 538 0.51 5.21 13.37
C PRO A 538 -0.82 5.67 13.99
N VAL A 539 -1.51 4.77 14.69
CA VAL A 539 -2.82 5.01 15.32
C VAL A 539 -2.83 4.49 16.76
N ARG A 540 -3.65 5.07 17.63
CA ARG A 540 -3.77 4.68 19.05
C ARG A 540 -5.18 4.25 19.44
N THR A 541 -6.19 4.74 18.73
CA THR A 541 -7.59 4.48 19.03
C THR A 541 -8.35 4.17 17.75
N LEU A 542 -9.46 3.44 17.87
CA LEU A 542 -10.35 3.17 16.74
C LEU A 542 -10.94 4.48 16.17
N ARG A 543 -11.14 5.49 17.03
CA ARG A 543 -11.50 6.85 16.61
C ARG A 543 -10.50 7.49 15.64
N GLN A 544 -9.20 7.35 15.92
CA GLN A 544 -8.16 7.84 15.01
C GLN A 544 -8.17 7.07 13.69
N VAL A 545 -8.39 5.75 13.74
CA VAL A 545 -8.54 4.92 12.53
C VAL A 545 -9.67 5.47 11.66
N TRP A 546 -10.87 5.61 12.20
CA TRP A 546 -12.02 6.10 11.43
C TRP A 546 -11.83 7.53 10.89
N ALA A 547 -11.28 8.44 11.68
CA ALA A 547 -11.00 9.80 11.22
C ALA A 547 -9.98 9.82 10.07
N VAL A 548 -8.93 8.99 10.14
CA VAL A 548 -7.96 8.84 9.03
C VAL A 548 -8.62 8.22 7.80
N LEU A 549 -9.49 7.21 7.99
CA LEU A 549 -10.21 6.56 6.89
C LEU A 549 -11.12 7.53 6.12
N GLU A 550 -11.78 8.48 6.78
CA GLU A 550 -12.57 9.50 6.07
C GLU A 550 -11.72 10.36 5.14
N VAL A 551 -10.58 10.86 5.63
CA VAL A 551 -9.67 11.71 4.85
C VAL A 551 -9.10 10.94 3.66
N VAL A 552 -8.72 9.68 3.90
CA VAL A 552 -8.19 8.80 2.86
C VAL A 552 -9.26 8.46 1.83
N LYS A 553 -10.50 8.17 2.26
CA LYS A 553 -11.63 7.89 1.36
C LYS A 553 -11.90 9.06 0.41
N GLU A 554 -11.92 10.29 0.92
CA GLU A 554 -12.08 11.51 0.13
C GLU A 554 -10.99 11.64 -0.95
N GLN A 555 -9.73 11.41 -0.57
CA GLN A 555 -8.63 11.43 -1.53
C GLN A 555 -8.74 10.28 -2.55
N CYS A 556 -9.10 9.08 -2.10
CA CYS A 556 -9.29 7.92 -2.98
C CYS A 556 -10.38 8.17 -4.02
N TRP A 557 -11.46 8.89 -3.66
CA TRP A 557 -12.51 9.26 -4.60
C TRP A 557 -11.97 10.15 -5.73
N ILE A 558 -11.18 11.18 -5.43
CA ILE A 558 -10.56 12.04 -6.47
C ILE A 558 -9.56 11.25 -7.30
N ASN A 559 -8.69 10.47 -6.64
CA ASN A 559 -7.65 9.69 -7.31
C ASN A 559 -8.28 8.69 -8.27
N GLY A 560 -9.32 7.97 -7.83
CA GLY A 560 -10.06 7.02 -8.64
C GLY A 560 -10.70 7.70 -9.84
N PHE A 561 -11.37 8.83 -9.62
CA PHE A 561 -11.96 9.64 -10.70
C PHE A 561 -10.95 10.07 -11.77
N LEU A 562 -9.77 10.52 -11.36
CA LEU A 562 -8.72 10.92 -12.31
C LEU A 562 -8.10 9.70 -13.02
N GLN A 563 -7.89 8.59 -12.31
CA GLN A 563 -7.27 7.39 -12.88
C GLN A 563 -8.18 6.57 -13.81
N GLU A 564 -9.48 6.85 -13.84
CA GLU A 564 -10.42 6.24 -14.81
C GLU A 564 -10.09 6.60 -16.26
N TYR A 565 -9.36 7.70 -16.49
CA TYR A 565 -9.07 8.23 -17.81
C TYR A 565 -7.57 8.18 -18.10
N SER A 566 -7.22 7.96 -19.37
CA SER A 566 -5.83 8.04 -19.82
C SER A 566 -5.46 9.49 -20.09
N TRP A 567 -4.76 10.11 -19.16
CA TRP A 567 -4.26 11.48 -19.28
C TRP A 567 -2.95 11.52 -20.06
N GLN A 568 -2.79 12.57 -20.85
CA GLN A 568 -1.54 12.88 -21.54
C GLN A 568 -1.08 14.28 -21.11
N PRO A 569 0.20 14.47 -20.77
CA PRO A 569 0.71 15.80 -20.48
C PRO A 569 0.62 16.66 -21.74
N GLU A 570 0.20 17.91 -21.59
CA GLU A 570 0.19 18.88 -22.68
C GLU A 570 1.64 19.24 -23.04
N LEU A 571 2.26 18.42 -23.89
CA LEU A 571 3.52 18.79 -24.53
C LEU A 571 3.18 19.91 -25.51
N SER A 572 3.90 21.03 -25.42
CA SER A 572 3.72 22.24 -26.25
C SER A 572 3.88 22.02 -27.77
N THR A 573 3.99 20.77 -28.22
CA THR A 573 4.00 20.35 -29.63
C THR A 573 2.71 19.62 -29.94
N TRP A 574 1.75 20.35 -30.51
CA TRP A 574 0.61 19.81 -31.25
C TRP A 574 1.11 18.99 -32.45
N HIS A 575 1.45 17.73 -32.22
CA HIS A 575 1.54 16.72 -33.27
C HIS A 575 0.90 15.43 -32.73
N GLU A 576 -0.41 15.32 -32.92
CA GLU A 576 -1.14 14.07 -32.75
C GLU A 576 -0.56 12.96 -33.65
N PRO A 577 -0.42 11.72 -33.16
CA PRO A 577 -0.22 10.54 -34.00
C PRO A 577 -1.54 9.99 -34.58
N TYR A 578 -2.69 10.63 -34.34
CA TYR A 578 -3.94 10.32 -35.02
C TYR A 578 -4.03 11.14 -36.30
N ARG A 579 -3.69 10.48 -37.41
CA ARG A 579 -4.14 10.75 -38.79
C ARG A 579 -4.47 12.22 -39.07
N ALA A 580 -3.53 12.90 -39.73
CA ALA A 580 -3.82 14.10 -40.52
C ALA A 580 -4.98 13.81 -41.50
N GLU A 581 -6.21 13.92 -41.04
CA GLU A 581 -7.22 14.54 -41.87
C GLU A 581 -6.85 16.02 -41.92
N PRO A 582 -6.84 16.63 -43.11
CA PRO A 582 -6.49 18.03 -43.23
C PRO A 582 -7.42 18.82 -42.31
N GLU A 583 -6.88 19.72 -41.50
CA GLU A 583 -7.70 20.77 -40.91
C GLU A 583 -8.60 21.30 -42.04
N PRO A 584 -9.93 21.19 -41.94
CA PRO A 584 -10.78 21.86 -42.90
C PRO A 584 -10.45 23.34 -42.75
N VAL A 585 -10.01 23.94 -43.85
CA VAL A 585 -9.72 25.37 -43.95
C VAL A 585 -10.94 26.10 -43.42
N LEU A 586 -10.87 26.56 -42.17
CA LEU A 586 -11.88 27.40 -41.52
C LEU A 586 -12.07 28.63 -42.41
N GLY A 587 -13.16 28.65 -43.18
CA GLY A 587 -13.35 29.68 -44.20
C GLY A 587 -14.28 29.33 -45.37
N SER A 588 -14.94 28.17 -45.37
CA SER A 588 -15.97 27.91 -46.38
C SER A 588 -17.24 28.72 -46.08
N ALA A 589 -17.86 29.29 -47.12
CA ALA A 589 -19.10 30.06 -46.98
C ALA A 589 -20.27 29.23 -46.41
N GLU A 590 -20.21 27.91 -46.54
CA GLU A 590 -21.19 26.97 -45.99
C GLU A 590 -21.07 26.84 -44.47
N GLU A 591 -19.87 26.83 -43.90
CA GLU A 591 -19.68 26.85 -42.44
C GLU A 591 -20.12 28.18 -41.84
N LEU A 592 -19.84 29.30 -42.52
CA LEU A 592 -20.30 30.62 -42.08
C LEU A 592 -21.82 30.73 -42.16
N ALA A 593 -22.45 30.15 -43.19
CA ALA A 593 -23.90 30.02 -43.27
C ALA A 593 -24.46 29.09 -42.17
N ALA A 594 -23.80 27.98 -41.86
CA ALA A 594 -24.19 27.08 -40.77
C ALA A 594 -24.03 27.73 -39.39
N LEU A 595 -23.00 28.55 -39.20
CA LEU A 595 -22.76 29.32 -37.97
C LEU A 595 -23.80 30.43 -37.81
N LEU A 596 -24.16 31.13 -38.88
CA LEU A 596 -25.23 32.15 -38.89
C LEU A 596 -26.63 31.53 -38.71
N ASN A 597 -26.84 30.31 -39.23
CA ASN A 597 -28.11 29.57 -39.08
C ASN A 597 -28.20 28.77 -37.78
N GLY A 598 -27.14 28.73 -36.97
CA GLY A 598 -27.08 27.96 -35.72
C GLY A 598 -27.08 26.44 -35.92
N THR A 599 -26.75 25.94 -37.11
CA THR A 599 -26.74 24.50 -37.45
C THR A 599 -25.35 23.87 -37.38
N LEU A 600 -24.30 24.63 -37.05
CA LEU A 600 -22.95 24.12 -36.92
C LEU A 600 -22.84 23.20 -35.69
N GLN A 601 -22.58 21.91 -35.93
CA GLN A 601 -22.22 20.98 -34.86
C GLN A 601 -20.71 21.06 -34.61
N PRO A 602 -20.25 21.29 -33.37
CA PRO A 602 -18.83 21.35 -33.07
C PRO A 602 -18.18 19.99 -33.31
N GLN A 603 -17.00 19.97 -33.93
CA GLN A 603 -16.24 18.72 -34.12
C GLN A 603 -15.68 18.16 -32.80
N ARG A 604 -15.49 19.04 -31.81
CA ARG A 604 -14.95 18.73 -30.48
C ARG A 604 -15.54 19.68 -29.44
N LEU A 605 -15.81 19.18 -28.24
CA LEU A 605 -16.24 19.98 -27.10
C LEU A 605 -15.05 20.23 -26.18
N GLU A 606 -14.63 21.48 -26.03
CA GLU A 606 -13.55 21.85 -25.12
C GLU A 606 -14.09 22.07 -23.71
N VAL A 607 -13.56 21.32 -22.74
CA VAL A 607 -13.96 21.36 -21.34
C VAL A 607 -12.74 21.66 -20.49
N SER A 608 -12.83 22.72 -19.69
CA SER A 608 -11.82 23.02 -18.67
C SER A 608 -12.31 22.51 -17.32
N ALA A 609 -11.50 21.68 -16.67
CA ALA A 609 -11.79 21.09 -15.37
C ALA A 609 -10.81 21.61 -14.32
N PHE A 610 -11.36 22.14 -13.23
CA PHE A 610 -10.61 22.73 -12.13
C PHE A 610 -10.83 21.92 -10.84
N LEU A 611 -9.74 21.43 -10.28
CA LEU A 611 -9.72 20.64 -9.05
C LEU A 611 -9.58 21.58 -7.85
N HIS A 612 -10.58 21.60 -6.99
CA HIS A 612 -10.57 22.39 -5.76
C HIS A 612 -10.44 21.44 -4.56
N SER A 613 -9.29 21.51 -3.89
CA SER A 613 -9.04 20.80 -2.63
C SER A 613 -9.20 21.71 -1.39
N ASN A 614 -9.59 22.98 -1.56
CA ASN A 614 -9.57 23.96 -0.48
C ASN A 614 -10.67 23.71 0.58
N THR A 615 -10.22 23.27 1.75
CA THR A 615 -10.99 23.06 2.99
C THR A 615 -10.93 24.28 3.93
N HIS A 616 -10.71 25.50 3.42
CA HIS A 616 -10.53 26.70 4.26
C HIS A 616 -11.68 26.97 5.26
N GLU A 617 -12.83 26.30 5.12
CA GLU A 617 -13.97 26.38 6.06
C GLU A 617 -14.34 25.03 6.73
N GLY A 618 -13.50 23.99 6.63
CA GLY A 618 -13.65 22.75 7.40
C GLY A 618 -14.89 21.89 7.12
N GLN A 619 -15.73 22.25 6.14
CA GLN A 619 -17.02 21.57 5.89
C GLN A 619 -17.26 21.13 4.43
N GLY A 620 -16.26 21.26 3.55
CA GLY A 620 -16.38 20.86 2.14
C GLY A 620 -15.47 19.68 1.80
N GLY A 621 -16.06 18.58 1.31
CA GLY A 621 -15.32 17.51 0.64
C GLY A 621 -14.69 17.98 -0.67
N PRO A 622 -13.85 17.15 -1.32
CA PRO A 622 -13.22 17.53 -2.58
C PRO A 622 -14.22 17.84 -3.70
N LYS A 623 -13.89 18.83 -4.53
CA LYS A 623 -14.77 19.37 -5.56
C LYS A 623 -14.07 19.52 -6.91
N VAL A 624 -14.79 19.18 -7.97
CA VAL A 624 -14.39 19.33 -9.37
C VAL A 624 -15.38 20.28 -10.04
N ILE A 625 -14.87 21.34 -10.66
CA ILE A 625 -15.69 22.28 -11.44
C ILE A 625 -15.34 22.12 -12.91
N MET A 626 -16.33 21.84 -13.74
CA MET A 626 -16.18 21.68 -15.18
C MET A 626 -16.94 22.79 -15.91
N SER A 627 -16.28 23.48 -16.83
CA SER A 627 -16.91 24.45 -17.73
C SER A 627 -17.13 23.83 -19.09
N VAL A 628 -18.38 23.82 -19.57
CA VAL A 628 -18.81 23.14 -20.79
C VAL A 628 -19.50 24.13 -21.73
N PRO A 629 -19.13 24.20 -23.01
CA PRO A 629 -19.87 25.00 -23.99
C PRO A 629 -21.21 24.32 -24.29
N THR A 630 -22.32 25.07 -24.28
CA THR A 630 -23.66 24.59 -24.65
C THR A 630 -23.94 24.73 -26.15
N LYS A 631 -25.03 24.13 -26.64
CA LYS A 631 -25.51 24.31 -28.03
C LYS A 631 -25.84 25.77 -28.37
N SER A 632 -26.23 26.56 -27.37
CA SER A 632 -26.49 27.99 -27.48
C SER A 632 -25.23 28.87 -27.34
N TYR A 633 -24.04 28.26 -27.37
CA TYR A 633 -22.74 28.92 -27.20
C TYR A 633 -22.58 29.68 -25.86
N ARG A 634 -23.34 29.29 -24.83
CA ARG A 634 -23.14 29.76 -23.45
C ARG A 634 -22.29 28.75 -22.70
N SER A 635 -21.48 29.19 -21.75
CA SER A 635 -20.77 28.29 -20.84
C SER A 635 -21.72 27.82 -19.75
N MET A 636 -21.87 26.51 -19.61
CA MET A 636 -22.52 25.86 -18.47
C MET A 636 -21.47 25.38 -17.48
N ILE A 637 -21.70 25.62 -16.20
CA ILE A 637 -20.82 25.13 -15.14
C ILE A 637 -21.47 23.89 -14.53
N ILE A 638 -20.70 22.80 -14.45
CA ILE A 638 -21.07 21.58 -13.74
C ILE A 638 -20.14 21.46 -12.56
N GLU A 639 -20.69 21.41 -11.36
CA GLU A 639 -19.94 21.17 -10.14
C GLU A 639 -20.24 19.77 -9.61
N LEU A 640 -19.17 19.03 -9.33
CA LEU A 640 -19.19 17.69 -8.76
C LEU A 640 -18.46 17.74 -7.43
N ALA A 641 -19.15 17.45 -6.34
CA ALA A 641 -18.59 17.46 -5.00
C ALA A 641 -18.81 16.11 -4.31
N TYR A 642 -17.81 15.64 -3.59
CA TYR A 642 -17.97 14.52 -2.67
C TYR A 642 -18.73 14.99 -1.43
N ASP A 643 -19.83 14.31 -1.10
CA ASP A 643 -20.72 14.69 -0.01
C ASP A 643 -21.35 13.45 0.64
N PRO A 644 -20.85 12.99 1.80
CA PRO A 644 -21.36 11.80 2.47
C PRO A 644 -22.80 11.98 3.02
N SER A 645 -23.28 13.23 3.14
CA SER A 645 -24.66 13.52 3.56
C SER A 645 -25.68 13.36 2.44
N SER A 646 -25.22 13.42 1.18
CA SER A 646 -26.08 13.22 0.02
C SER A 646 -26.52 11.75 -0.10
N PRO A 647 -27.70 11.47 -0.69
CA PRO A 647 -28.24 10.12 -0.77
C PRO A 647 -27.28 9.15 -1.49
N ARG A 648 -26.56 9.64 -2.51
CA ARG A 648 -25.62 8.86 -3.33
C ARG A 648 -24.15 9.07 -2.96
N GLY A 649 -23.84 9.78 -1.87
CA GLY A 649 -22.46 10.10 -1.48
C GLY A 649 -21.74 11.14 -2.36
N ILE A 650 -22.40 11.64 -3.40
CA ILE A 650 -21.90 12.61 -4.37
C ILE A 650 -23.02 13.61 -4.65
N ARG A 651 -22.66 14.89 -4.71
CA ARG A 651 -23.56 15.99 -5.07
C ARG A 651 -23.16 16.56 -6.43
N VAL A 652 -24.12 16.65 -7.36
CA VAL A 652 -23.92 17.32 -8.65
C VAL A 652 -24.79 18.57 -8.72
N THR A 653 -24.19 19.71 -9.04
CA THR A 653 -24.94 20.94 -9.36
C THR A 653 -24.74 21.29 -10.82
N ALA A 654 -25.85 21.41 -11.54
CA ALA A 654 -25.89 21.70 -12.96
C ALA A 654 -27.15 22.53 -13.24
N ASP A 655 -26.99 23.73 -13.80
CA ASP A 655 -28.10 24.64 -14.08
C ASP A 655 -29.12 24.02 -15.06
N GLY A 656 -30.35 23.80 -14.61
CA GLY A 656 -31.48 23.41 -15.47
C GLY A 656 -31.56 21.93 -15.88
N ILE A 657 -30.80 21.02 -15.24
CA ILE A 657 -30.80 19.58 -15.55
C ILE A 657 -31.27 18.75 -14.34
N ASN A 658 -31.89 17.59 -14.60
CA ASN A 658 -32.21 16.61 -13.56
C ASN A 658 -30.93 16.08 -12.89
N VAL A 659 -30.73 16.51 -11.64
CA VAL A 659 -29.54 16.24 -10.82
C VAL A 659 -29.40 14.75 -10.49
N GLU A 660 -30.50 14.04 -10.21
CA GLU A 660 -30.44 12.65 -9.73
C GLU A 660 -29.84 11.69 -10.75
N LEU A 661 -30.14 11.91 -12.03
CA LEU A 661 -29.61 11.09 -13.13
C LEU A 661 -28.12 11.39 -13.38
N LEU A 662 -27.69 12.64 -13.18
CA LEU A 662 -26.29 13.02 -13.30
C LEU A 662 -25.45 12.46 -12.14
N GLU A 663 -25.97 12.49 -10.91
CA GLU A 663 -25.31 11.89 -9.75
C GLU A 663 -25.09 10.38 -9.93
N GLU A 664 -26.08 9.66 -10.47
CA GLU A 664 -25.92 8.23 -10.75
C GLU A 664 -24.85 7.96 -11.81
N VAL A 665 -24.79 8.79 -12.85
CA VAL A 665 -23.76 8.66 -13.90
C VAL A 665 -22.37 8.97 -13.33
N ALA A 666 -22.26 10.00 -12.49
CA ALA A 666 -21.02 10.36 -11.81
C ALA A 666 -20.52 9.21 -10.92
N ARG A 667 -21.42 8.63 -10.11
CA ARG A 667 -21.15 7.50 -9.22
C ARG A 667 -20.61 6.28 -9.95
N ARG A 668 -21.10 6.00 -11.16
CA ARG A 668 -20.69 4.85 -11.98
C ARG A 668 -19.44 5.09 -12.83
N GLY A 669 -18.64 6.14 -12.56
CA GLY A 669 -17.40 6.47 -13.27
C GLY A 669 -17.57 7.33 -14.53
N GLY A 670 -18.78 7.88 -14.75
CA GLY A 670 -19.12 8.71 -15.90
C GLY A 670 -18.94 10.21 -15.67
N ALA A 671 -18.13 10.64 -14.70
CA ALA A 671 -18.15 12.01 -14.22
C ALA A 671 -17.67 13.06 -15.26
N PHE A 672 -16.62 12.81 -16.06
CA PHE A 672 -16.28 13.71 -17.17
C PHE A 672 -17.25 13.59 -18.37
N ALA A 673 -17.93 12.44 -18.51
CA ALA A 673 -18.97 12.25 -19.52
C ALA A 673 -20.25 13.04 -19.22
N LEU A 674 -20.41 13.59 -18.01
CA LEU A 674 -21.50 14.50 -17.66
C LEU A 674 -21.54 15.72 -18.59
N CYS A 675 -20.38 16.21 -19.03
CA CYS A 675 -20.29 17.34 -19.94
C CYS A 675 -20.99 17.06 -21.27
N GLY A 676 -20.84 15.86 -21.82
CA GLY A 676 -21.50 15.44 -23.04
C GLY A 676 -23.01 15.29 -22.87
N ARG A 677 -23.46 14.78 -21.72
CA ARG A 677 -24.89 14.70 -21.39
C ARG A 677 -25.51 16.07 -21.17
N ALA A 678 -24.80 16.97 -20.50
CA ALA A 678 -25.24 18.35 -20.31
C ALA A 678 -25.35 19.08 -21.65
N TRP A 679 -24.40 18.90 -22.56
CA TRP A 679 -24.48 19.43 -23.92
C TRP A 679 -25.69 18.90 -24.70
N GLN A 680 -26.02 17.61 -24.55
CA GLN A 680 -27.22 17.03 -25.18
C GLN A 680 -28.52 17.65 -24.67
N LEU A 681 -28.58 17.90 -23.37
CA LEU A 681 -29.77 18.40 -22.66
C LEU A 681 -29.89 19.93 -22.71
N SER A 682 -28.80 20.66 -23.00
CA SER A 682 -28.87 22.09 -23.28
C SER A 682 -29.60 22.30 -24.60
N GLU A 683 -30.80 22.87 -24.54
CA GLU A 683 -31.53 23.42 -25.69
C GLU A 683 -31.13 24.87 -25.97
#